data_AF-C7Z3M7-F1
#
_entry.id   AF-C7Z3M7-F1
#
_cell.length_a   1.000
_cell.length_b   1.000
_cell.length_c   1.000
_cell.angle_alpha   90.00
_cell.angle_beta   90.00
_cell.angle_gamma   90.00
#
_symmetry.space_group_name_H-M   'P 1'
#
loop_
_entity.id
_entity.type
_entity.pdbx_description
1 polymer ?
#
loop_
_entity_poly.entity_id
_entity_poly.type
_entity_poly.pdbx_seq_one_letter_code
_entity_poly.pdbx_strand_id
1 'polypeptide(L)'
;MSSSNDQTPSRMLHELRQFVASLCVPIQRQRGTVTSPTFGHVQLPPYRLVNPCLMKEICDAIPAMDDRRHIQPLFVLPDVERRILNTEMREKLIRHPLSPEIITFSELLLALRANRREAGSHRRAWNGTYDLKEWHEKAIMPKRALVVIHLDRQVSADSALALIALVQWAFDVIIDTRCRIHILTMSTYGIRNIVPDLAKRRAPDLAIPELDLAPFGDLDPIANARVIQHQDIASQLHRAILSSNGRPVAIIFLGNQDLFHGIVQFCDWHKQSLGERTVECPSDDIDAFRRWEEKEEEEEDPPTIRLIRLDGNCPIIPIAFEGFDQVHIVLGHNYQEVAWNNQAGQLVDFHRVTARSERRDQIWWARQPNARVTCVYTGGSELEAFLETGHHRHRLTEDSHMGGFMASVFNMSTWGIDPRMAFGRCVRATESRTASEILHRLTVQGIISQEVFVLPEPDARAFRQILPLVNYDHRLALFVAIDSGNSDTIVRMVKIQLAALISSGFQDVLWIQCENLKAAMETDPRLLSQMIRACVGYGRRLARQGTMWLVLGLWKHFIHAESSGQNREFRALYDVVEVDQSRSPIAQDLVDTMCLYLRRVGIAVPSGMNVAAEVGDINETQARQLQAHLLRSYLYQLIGGKLLEGQTKLSHKIIATDTRIGELGVPDLEEMHRKEGSEMIFGVCHSLSKRVGQSLVFAADWTYIPADIVAEWKNKNAPNTSLRDRLRSGIELATSYGRQGGVRRDLEDATTQANETERSRDELQETVGRQRQTLDSQVGEIRRLTEKSQQRENHFSHRSEAQVQQAAALLRHLSIGTESDVWRSLAKQTLQDLTWLATQAAWTSWRIFLSWSTNKALDAQVDDLSVHAAALDVLAILWSGSTDAENLLNQLQVLQNGLIGSSWVVLSIAEMLLESCV
;
A
#
# COMPACT_ATOMS: atom_id res chain seq x y z
N MET A 1 -7.58 -29.56 -21.94
CA MET A 1 -8.74 -28.69 -21.64
C MET A 1 -8.21 -27.26 -21.58
N SER A 2 -8.34 -26.52 -22.67
CA SER A 2 -7.70 -25.21 -22.89
C SER A 2 -8.60 -24.38 -23.80
N SER A 3 -9.61 -23.70 -23.25
CA SER A 3 -10.42 -22.74 -24.03
C SER A 3 -11.30 -21.77 -23.21
N SER A 4 -11.12 -21.59 -21.89
CA SER A 4 -12.00 -20.70 -21.10
C SER A 4 -11.41 -19.37 -20.64
N ASN A 5 -10.08 -19.14 -20.74
CA ASN A 5 -9.45 -17.92 -20.22
C ASN A 5 -9.28 -16.77 -21.24
N ASP A 6 -9.53 -16.99 -22.54
CA ASP A 6 -9.36 -15.94 -23.56
C ASP A 6 -10.60 -15.01 -23.72
N GLN A 7 -11.72 -15.28 -23.04
CA GLN A 7 -12.96 -14.49 -23.20
C GLN A 7 -13.09 -13.29 -22.23
N THR A 8 -12.34 -13.29 -21.12
CA THR A 8 -12.48 -12.33 -20.02
C THR A 8 -12.02 -10.90 -20.38
N PRO A 9 -10.85 -10.70 -21.02
CA PRO A 9 -10.39 -9.37 -21.40
C PRO A 9 -11.31 -8.69 -22.44
N SER A 10 -11.84 -9.46 -23.38
CA SER A 10 -12.70 -8.96 -24.46
C SER A 10 -14.06 -8.45 -23.94
N ARG A 11 -14.63 -9.12 -22.94
CA ARG A 11 -15.88 -8.67 -22.31
C ARG A 11 -15.68 -7.40 -21.48
N MET A 12 -14.60 -7.34 -20.69
CA MET A 12 -14.27 -6.15 -19.88
C MET A 12 -14.14 -4.90 -20.76
N LEU A 13 -13.46 -5.01 -21.90
CA LEU A 13 -13.35 -3.92 -22.86
C LEU A 13 -14.68 -3.52 -23.50
N HIS A 14 -15.51 -4.50 -23.85
CA HIS A 14 -16.80 -4.23 -24.45
C HIS A 14 -17.68 -3.38 -23.54
N GLU A 15 -17.78 -3.75 -22.27
CA GLU A 15 -18.52 -3.01 -21.25
C GLU A 15 -17.95 -1.59 -21.05
N LEU A 16 -16.62 -1.46 -20.99
CA LEU A 16 -15.96 -0.16 -20.88
C LEU A 16 -16.28 0.76 -22.07
N ARG A 17 -16.18 0.25 -23.30
CA ARG A 17 -16.49 1.02 -24.52
C ARG A 17 -17.94 1.48 -24.53
N GLN A 18 -18.88 0.58 -24.21
CA GLN A 18 -20.30 0.94 -24.13
C GLN A 18 -20.56 2.03 -23.09
N PHE A 19 -19.94 1.91 -21.91
CA PHE A 19 -20.08 2.87 -20.83
C PHE A 19 -19.54 4.26 -21.22
N VAL A 20 -18.33 4.33 -21.76
CA VAL A 20 -17.72 5.60 -22.21
C VAL A 20 -18.54 6.22 -23.35
N ALA A 21 -18.96 5.42 -24.33
CA ALA A 21 -19.80 5.90 -25.41
C ALA A 21 -21.10 6.51 -24.87
N SER A 22 -21.77 5.83 -23.93
CA SER A 22 -23.00 6.31 -23.29
C SER A 22 -22.83 7.65 -22.56
N LEU A 23 -21.68 7.86 -21.90
CA LEU A 23 -21.34 9.11 -21.21
C LEU A 23 -21.12 10.27 -22.18
N CYS A 24 -20.59 9.99 -23.37
CA CYS A 24 -20.27 10.99 -24.39
C CYS A 24 -21.42 11.26 -25.38
N VAL A 25 -22.54 10.54 -25.31
CA VAL A 25 -23.70 10.77 -26.19
C VAL A 25 -24.29 12.17 -25.94
N PRO A 26 -24.60 12.95 -26.99
CA PRO A 26 -25.28 14.22 -26.83
C PRO A 26 -26.69 14.02 -26.25
N ILE A 27 -26.94 14.52 -25.03
CA ILE A 27 -28.29 14.53 -24.45
C ILE A 27 -29.21 15.37 -25.36
N GLN A 28 -30.30 14.78 -25.86
CA GLN A 28 -31.33 15.51 -26.59
C GLN A 28 -31.97 16.56 -25.66
N ARG A 29 -31.81 17.84 -26.02
CA ARG A 29 -32.28 18.96 -25.19
C ARG A 29 -33.81 18.99 -25.14
N GLN A 30 -34.38 18.73 -23.97
CA GLN A 30 -35.74 19.18 -23.68
C GLN A 30 -35.71 20.68 -23.35
N ARG A 31 -36.67 21.45 -23.86
CA ARG A 31 -36.76 22.89 -23.55
C ARG A 31 -36.97 23.07 -22.05
N GLY A 32 -36.00 23.69 -21.37
CA GLY A 32 -36.09 24.05 -19.95
C GLY A 32 -35.10 23.35 -19.01
N THR A 33 -34.36 22.33 -19.46
CA THR A 33 -33.37 21.64 -18.62
C THR A 33 -32.02 22.37 -18.59
N VAL A 34 -31.51 22.66 -17.39
CA VAL A 34 -30.17 23.25 -17.16
C VAL A 34 -29.09 22.29 -17.64
N THR A 35 -28.15 22.76 -18.47
CA THR A 35 -26.99 21.98 -18.90
C THR A 35 -26.10 21.70 -17.70
N SER A 36 -25.81 20.43 -17.42
CA SER A 36 -24.93 19.99 -16.33
C SER A 36 -23.76 19.18 -16.89
N PRO A 37 -22.57 19.24 -16.28
CA PRO A 37 -21.47 18.33 -16.60
C PRO A 37 -21.88 16.88 -16.35
N THR A 38 -21.34 15.96 -17.14
CA THR A 38 -21.58 14.52 -16.98
C THR A 38 -20.43 13.90 -16.20
N PHE A 39 -20.75 13.02 -15.25
CA PHE A 39 -19.77 12.32 -14.44
C PHE A 39 -19.97 10.81 -14.59
N GLY A 40 -18.90 10.04 -14.48
CA GLY A 40 -18.96 8.59 -14.40
C GLY A 40 -17.84 8.03 -13.55
N HIS A 41 -18.03 6.81 -13.05
CA HIS A 41 -17.03 6.08 -12.30
C HIS A 41 -16.80 4.69 -12.88
N VAL A 42 -15.54 4.27 -12.98
CA VAL A 42 -15.13 2.92 -13.35
C VAL A 42 -14.27 2.34 -12.24
N GLN A 43 -14.73 1.25 -11.65
CA GLN A 43 -13.92 0.48 -10.71
C GLN A 43 -13.07 -0.52 -11.49
N LEU A 44 -11.76 -0.46 -11.29
CA LEU A 44 -10.77 -1.30 -11.97
C LEU A 44 -10.40 -2.53 -11.13
N PRO A 45 -9.96 -3.61 -11.77
CA PRO A 45 -9.21 -4.66 -11.09
C PRO A 45 -7.99 -4.08 -10.36
N PRO A 46 -7.54 -4.68 -9.25
CA PRO A 46 -6.44 -4.18 -8.41
C PRO A 46 -5.04 -4.37 -9.01
N TYR A 47 -4.93 -4.62 -10.32
CA TYR A 47 -3.70 -4.88 -11.05
C TYR A 47 -3.78 -4.27 -12.47
N ARG A 48 -2.62 -4.09 -13.11
CA ARG A 48 -2.55 -3.48 -14.44
C ARG A 48 -2.91 -4.49 -15.54
N LEU A 49 -3.73 -4.04 -16.49
CA LEU A 49 -3.99 -4.77 -17.73
C LEU A 49 -2.88 -4.40 -18.73
N VAL A 50 -1.94 -5.32 -18.97
CA VAL A 50 -0.79 -5.10 -19.87
C VAL A 50 -1.23 -5.04 -21.33
N ASN A 51 -2.19 -5.89 -21.71
CA ASN A 51 -2.84 -5.87 -23.01
C ASN A 51 -4.26 -6.41 -22.80
N PRO A 52 -5.32 -5.63 -23.07
CA PRO A 52 -5.38 -4.38 -23.84
C PRO A 52 -5.22 -3.07 -23.06
N CYS A 53 -4.84 -1.99 -23.78
CA CYS A 53 -4.59 -0.65 -23.25
C CYS A 53 -5.90 0.11 -22.95
N LEU A 54 -6.25 0.26 -21.67
CA LEU A 54 -7.47 0.96 -21.23
C LEU A 54 -7.59 2.40 -21.78
N MET A 55 -6.51 3.16 -21.84
CA MET A 55 -6.53 4.55 -22.32
C MET A 55 -6.93 4.64 -23.79
N LYS A 56 -6.34 3.78 -24.63
CA LYS A 56 -6.68 3.69 -26.04
C LYS A 56 -8.14 3.31 -26.23
N GLU A 57 -8.61 2.33 -25.47
CA GLU A 57 -9.97 1.81 -25.51
C GLU A 57 -11.01 2.87 -25.13
N ILE A 58 -10.68 3.74 -24.17
CA ILE A 58 -11.50 4.91 -23.83
C ILE A 58 -11.52 5.91 -24.99
N CYS A 59 -10.39 6.18 -25.64
CA CYS A 59 -10.32 7.07 -26.81
C CYS A 59 -11.13 6.54 -28.00
N ASP A 60 -11.01 5.24 -28.30
CA ASP A 60 -11.72 4.55 -29.39
C ASP A 60 -13.25 4.57 -29.17
N ALA A 61 -13.70 4.65 -27.91
CA ALA A 61 -15.12 4.73 -27.55
C ALA A 61 -15.73 6.13 -27.70
N ILE A 62 -14.94 7.18 -27.92
CA ILE A 62 -15.43 8.54 -28.09
C ILE A 62 -16.10 8.66 -29.49
N PRO A 63 -17.37 9.08 -29.57
CA PRO A 63 -18.05 9.22 -30.87
C PRO A 63 -17.33 10.20 -31.81
N ALA A 64 -17.14 9.80 -33.06
CA ALA A 64 -16.62 10.68 -34.11
C ALA A 64 -17.55 11.90 -34.31
N MET A 65 -16.97 13.09 -34.36
CA MET A 65 -17.69 14.36 -34.53
C MET A 65 -17.06 15.15 -35.69
N ASP A 66 -17.75 16.11 -36.29
CA ASP A 66 -17.11 17.00 -37.28
C ASP A 66 -15.86 17.67 -36.66
N ASP A 67 -14.76 17.81 -37.43
CA ASP A 67 -13.43 18.24 -36.94
C ASP A 67 -13.44 19.48 -36.01
N ARG A 68 -14.36 20.43 -36.22
CA ARG A 68 -14.50 21.63 -35.38
C ARG A 68 -15.23 21.40 -34.05
N ARG A 69 -15.57 20.15 -33.70
CA ARG A 69 -16.46 19.78 -32.59
C ARG A 69 -16.00 18.57 -31.76
N HIS A 70 -14.78 18.09 -31.96
CA HIS A 70 -14.23 16.97 -31.19
C HIS A 70 -14.14 17.27 -29.69
N ILE A 71 -14.25 16.20 -28.89
CA ILE A 71 -14.03 16.21 -27.45
C ILE A 71 -12.54 15.90 -27.25
N GLN A 72 -11.82 16.74 -26.50
CA GLN A 72 -10.42 16.49 -26.17
C GLN A 72 -10.32 15.49 -24.99
N PRO A 73 -9.74 14.31 -25.18
CA PRO A 73 -9.41 13.41 -24.08
C PRO A 73 -8.18 13.94 -23.31
N LEU A 74 -8.32 14.00 -21.98
CA LEU A 74 -7.27 14.40 -21.04
C LEU A 74 -7.18 13.33 -19.94
N PHE A 75 -6.07 12.62 -19.89
CA PHE A 75 -5.79 11.62 -18.85
C PHE A 75 -4.98 12.26 -17.73
N VAL A 76 -5.48 12.11 -16.51
CA VAL A 76 -4.88 12.64 -15.29
C VAL A 76 -4.43 11.46 -14.44
N LEU A 77 -3.11 11.35 -14.23
CA LEU A 77 -2.50 10.25 -13.49
C LEU A 77 -1.74 10.75 -12.25
N PRO A 78 -1.60 9.91 -11.22
CA PRO A 78 -0.57 10.10 -10.20
C PRO A 78 0.82 10.20 -10.84
N ASP A 79 1.73 10.99 -10.26
CA ASP A 79 3.09 11.17 -10.79
C ASP A 79 3.83 9.84 -10.95
N VAL A 80 3.69 8.96 -9.97
CA VAL A 80 4.28 7.61 -9.99
C VAL A 80 3.77 6.76 -11.15
N GLU A 81 2.47 6.83 -11.46
CA GLU A 81 1.84 6.06 -12.56
C GLU A 81 2.23 6.63 -13.93
N ARG A 82 2.43 7.95 -14.03
CA ARG A 82 2.90 8.59 -15.27
C ARG A 82 4.35 8.20 -15.58
N ARG A 83 5.21 8.07 -14.58
CA ARG A 83 6.64 7.73 -14.77
C ARG A 83 6.84 6.32 -15.31
N ILE A 84 6.06 5.36 -14.81
CA ILE A 84 6.09 3.94 -15.22
C ILE A 84 5.19 3.64 -16.44
N LEU A 85 4.82 4.67 -17.20
CA LEU A 85 3.93 4.56 -18.33
C LEU A 85 4.72 4.21 -19.59
N ASN A 86 4.52 3.00 -20.13
CA ASN A 86 5.25 2.41 -21.27
C ASN A 86 5.41 3.36 -22.47
N THR A 87 6.62 3.47 -23.00
CA THR A 87 6.98 4.28 -24.19
C THR A 87 6.18 3.89 -25.44
N GLU A 88 5.99 2.59 -25.71
CA GLU A 88 5.14 2.09 -26.81
C GLU A 88 3.68 2.56 -26.65
N MET A 89 3.18 2.59 -25.40
CA MET A 89 1.84 3.08 -25.12
C MET A 89 1.73 4.59 -25.35
N ARG A 90 2.75 5.37 -24.96
CA ARG A 90 2.81 6.81 -25.28
C ARG A 90 2.78 7.02 -26.79
N GLU A 91 3.57 6.27 -27.55
CA GLU A 91 3.57 6.37 -29.00
C GLU A 91 2.22 6.04 -29.63
N LYS A 92 1.57 4.95 -29.19
CA LYS A 92 0.23 4.56 -29.67
C LYS A 92 -0.81 5.67 -29.41
N LEU A 93 -0.72 6.35 -28.26
CA LEU A 93 -1.59 7.47 -27.91
C LEU A 93 -1.26 8.74 -28.70
N ILE A 94 0.03 9.06 -28.91
CA ILE A 94 0.46 10.20 -29.73
C ILE A 94 -0.06 10.09 -31.17
N ARG A 95 -0.04 8.88 -31.74
CA ARG A 95 -0.51 8.60 -33.11
C ARG A 95 -2.05 8.49 -33.21
N HIS A 96 -2.78 8.51 -32.10
CA HIS A 96 -4.23 8.43 -32.11
C HIS A 96 -4.85 9.71 -32.71
N PRO A 97 -5.91 9.63 -33.54
CA PRO A 97 -6.51 10.81 -34.20
C PRO A 97 -6.98 11.92 -33.26
N LEU A 98 -7.35 11.56 -32.03
CA LEU A 98 -7.77 12.52 -30.99
C LEU A 98 -6.61 13.15 -30.22
N SER A 99 -5.37 12.69 -30.42
CA SER A 99 -4.16 13.15 -29.72
C SER A 99 -4.40 13.41 -28.21
N PRO A 100 -4.74 12.37 -27.43
CA PRO A 100 -4.96 12.50 -25.99
C PRO A 100 -3.72 13.02 -25.27
N GLU A 101 -3.95 13.85 -24.26
CA GLU A 101 -2.89 14.32 -23.39
C GLU A 101 -2.86 13.56 -22.07
N ILE A 102 -1.65 13.36 -21.55
CA ILE A 102 -1.41 12.70 -20.27
C ILE A 102 -0.70 13.71 -19.37
N ILE A 103 -1.42 14.15 -18.34
CA ILE A 103 -0.95 15.11 -17.36
C ILE A 103 -1.02 14.55 -15.95
N THR A 104 -0.36 15.22 -15.01
CA THR A 104 -0.40 14.89 -13.59
C THR A 104 -1.46 15.71 -12.86
N PHE A 105 -1.75 15.36 -11.60
CA PHE A 105 -2.62 16.18 -10.76
C PHE A 105 -2.05 17.58 -10.51
N SER A 106 -0.73 17.72 -10.36
CA SER A 106 -0.07 19.01 -10.18
C SER A 106 -0.18 19.88 -11.43
N GLU A 107 0.05 19.31 -12.62
CA GLU A 107 -0.14 19.99 -13.91
C GLU A 107 -1.61 20.42 -14.12
N LEU A 108 -2.58 19.55 -13.81
CA LEU A 108 -4.00 19.90 -13.88
C LEU A 108 -4.35 21.06 -12.94
N LEU A 109 -3.87 21.02 -11.70
CA LEU A 109 -4.12 22.07 -10.72
C LEU A 109 -3.52 23.41 -11.16
N LEU A 110 -2.30 23.40 -11.72
CA LEU A 110 -1.66 24.58 -12.30
C LEU A 110 -2.45 25.14 -13.48
N ALA A 111 -2.90 24.28 -14.39
CA ALA A 111 -3.75 24.68 -15.50
C ALA A 111 -5.05 25.31 -15.00
N LEU A 112 -5.76 24.68 -14.06
CA LEU A 112 -6.99 25.24 -13.48
C LEU A 112 -6.74 26.61 -12.83
N ARG A 113 -5.65 26.76 -12.06
CA ARG A 113 -5.27 28.06 -11.47
C ARG A 113 -5.04 29.14 -12.52
N ALA A 114 -4.31 28.83 -13.60
CA ALA A 114 -4.05 29.76 -14.69
C ALA A 114 -5.31 30.15 -15.48
N ASN A 115 -6.31 29.27 -15.51
CA ASN A 115 -7.58 29.52 -16.18
C ASN A 115 -8.56 30.36 -15.33
N ARG A 116 -8.35 30.53 -14.03
CA ARG A 116 -9.25 31.33 -13.19
C ARG A 116 -9.00 32.83 -13.37
N ARG A 117 -10.03 33.60 -13.75
CA ARG A 117 -10.01 35.08 -13.73
C ARG A 117 -10.30 35.60 -12.32
N GLU A 118 -9.76 36.78 -11.99
CA GLU A 118 -9.98 37.43 -10.69
C GLU A 118 -11.47 37.60 -10.33
N ALA A 119 -11.76 37.66 -9.02
CA ALA A 119 -13.11 37.66 -8.47
C ALA A 119 -13.97 38.83 -8.99
N GLY A 120 -15.23 38.53 -9.37
CA GLY A 120 -16.24 39.55 -9.75
C GLY A 120 -17.03 39.29 -11.04
N SER A 121 -16.63 38.31 -11.87
CA SER A 121 -17.34 38.00 -13.13
C SER A 121 -18.02 36.63 -13.11
N HIS A 122 -19.24 36.54 -12.57
CA HIS A 122 -19.99 35.28 -12.43
C HIS A 122 -20.31 34.56 -13.75
N ARG A 123 -20.21 35.23 -14.92
CA ARG A 123 -20.47 34.62 -16.24
C ARG A 123 -19.21 34.36 -17.08
N ARG A 124 -18.02 34.78 -16.62
CA ARG A 124 -16.72 34.59 -17.31
C ARG A 124 -15.57 34.34 -16.34
N ALA A 125 -15.84 33.69 -15.22
CA ALA A 125 -14.83 33.45 -14.17
C ALA A 125 -13.67 32.55 -14.63
N TRP A 126 -13.86 31.82 -15.74
CA TRP A 126 -12.86 30.92 -16.29
C TRP A 126 -12.51 31.31 -17.73
N ASN A 127 -11.21 31.29 -18.03
CA ASN A 127 -10.70 31.15 -19.37
C ASN A 127 -11.08 29.75 -19.90
N GLY A 128 -11.25 29.66 -21.20
CA GLY A 128 -11.51 28.40 -21.86
C GLY A 128 -11.51 28.60 -23.36
N THR A 129 -11.01 27.61 -24.07
CA THR A 129 -10.80 27.69 -25.51
C THR A 129 -11.58 26.61 -26.26
N TYR A 130 -11.86 26.89 -27.53
CA TYR A 130 -12.32 25.89 -28.51
C TYR A 130 -11.18 25.48 -29.45
N ASP A 131 -10.02 26.15 -29.38
CA ASP A 131 -8.84 25.83 -30.17
C ASP A 131 -7.88 24.99 -29.32
N LEU A 132 -7.63 23.76 -29.77
CA LEU A 132 -6.73 22.83 -29.09
C LEU A 132 -5.30 23.37 -29.02
N LYS A 133 -4.87 24.21 -29.97
CA LYS A 133 -3.52 24.81 -29.93
C LYS A 133 -3.31 25.68 -28.70
N GLU A 134 -4.35 26.38 -28.24
CA GLU A 134 -4.24 27.23 -27.05
C GLU A 134 -4.09 26.43 -25.75
N TRP A 135 -4.57 25.19 -25.70
CA TRP A 135 -4.25 24.29 -24.61
C TRP A 135 -2.77 23.90 -24.62
N HIS A 136 -2.25 23.43 -25.77
CA HIS A 136 -0.85 23.04 -25.90
C HIS A 136 0.14 24.20 -25.68
N GLU A 137 -0.19 25.40 -26.16
CA GLU A 137 0.71 26.56 -26.10
C GLU A 137 0.57 27.37 -24.79
N LYS A 138 -0.61 27.38 -24.17
CA LYS A 138 -0.94 28.29 -23.05
C LYS A 138 -1.60 27.62 -21.85
N ALA A 139 -1.76 26.28 -21.85
CA ALA A 139 -2.45 25.51 -20.82
C ALA A 139 -3.89 25.98 -20.54
N ILE A 140 -4.61 26.48 -21.57
CA ILE A 140 -6.00 26.94 -21.45
C ILE A 140 -6.97 25.77 -21.55
N MET A 141 -7.75 25.49 -20.50
CA MET A 141 -8.61 24.31 -20.43
C MET A 141 -9.62 24.25 -21.60
N PRO A 142 -9.79 23.10 -22.26
CA PRO A 142 -10.72 22.96 -23.37
C PRO A 142 -12.18 23.02 -22.90
N LYS A 143 -13.03 23.74 -23.66
CA LYS A 143 -14.48 23.81 -23.39
C LYS A 143 -15.24 22.53 -23.75
N ARG A 144 -14.58 21.58 -24.40
CA ARG A 144 -15.12 20.30 -24.85
C ARG A 144 -14.11 19.22 -24.49
N ALA A 145 -14.29 18.60 -23.34
CA ALA A 145 -13.28 17.76 -22.72
C ALA A 145 -13.88 16.48 -22.15
N LEU A 146 -13.16 15.38 -22.28
CA LEU A 146 -13.32 14.18 -21.48
C LEU A 146 -12.09 14.08 -20.58
N VAL A 147 -12.27 14.43 -19.31
CA VAL A 147 -11.20 14.33 -18.30
C VAL A 147 -11.31 12.98 -17.62
N VAL A 148 -10.34 12.10 -17.87
CA VAL A 148 -10.25 10.76 -17.31
C VAL A 148 -9.24 10.78 -16.18
N ILE A 149 -9.68 10.46 -14.96
CA ILE A 149 -8.87 10.63 -13.75
C ILE A 149 -8.63 9.28 -13.12
N HIS A 150 -7.37 8.89 -13.04
CA HIS A 150 -6.97 7.77 -12.20
C HIS A 150 -6.77 8.25 -10.77
N LEU A 151 -7.66 7.83 -9.86
CA LEU A 151 -7.63 8.29 -8.48
C LEU A 151 -6.35 7.87 -7.76
N ASP A 152 -5.74 8.85 -7.10
CA ASP A 152 -4.58 8.66 -6.25
C ASP A 152 -4.94 7.85 -4.98
N ARG A 153 -4.25 6.71 -4.78
CA ARG A 153 -4.40 5.82 -3.62
C ARG A 153 -4.04 6.48 -2.30
N GLN A 154 -3.09 7.40 -2.31
CA GLN A 154 -2.60 8.10 -1.12
C GLN A 154 -3.37 9.40 -0.86
N VAL A 155 -4.18 9.85 -1.82
CA VAL A 155 -4.93 11.11 -1.77
C VAL A 155 -3.99 12.26 -1.40
N SER A 156 -2.99 12.50 -2.24
CA SER A 156 -2.07 13.64 -2.15
C SER A 156 -2.83 14.98 -2.19
N ALA A 157 -2.21 16.05 -1.70
CA ALA A 157 -2.83 17.36 -1.73
C ALA A 157 -3.04 17.86 -3.16
N ASP A 158 -2.11 17.60 -4.08
CA ASP A 158 -2.31 17.87 -5.52
C ASP A 158 -3.57 17.19 -6.04
N SER A 159 -3.73 15.88 -5.78
CA SER A 159 -4.90 15.13 -6.21
C SER A 159 -6.21 15.72 -5.66
N ALA A 160 -6.26 15.99 -4.35
CA ALA A 160 -7.45 16.48 -3.69
C ALA A 160 -7.83 17.89 -4.18
N LEU A 161 -6.85 18.80 -4.24
CA LEU A 161 -7.04 20.17 -4.71
C LEU A 161 -7.42 20.22 -6.19
N ALA A 162 -6.80 19.39 -7.04
CA ALA A 162 -7.14 19.29 -8.45
C ALA A 162 -8.57 18.80 -8.65
N LEU A 163 -9.01 17.78 -7.90
CA LEU A 163 -10.39 17.28 -7.95
C LEU A 163 -11.41 18.33 -7.49
N ILE A 164 -11.14 19.02 -6.39
CA ILE A 164 -11.98 20.13 -5.89
C ILE A 164 -12.10 21.22 -6.96
N ALA A 165 -10.96 21.65 -7.51
CA ALA A 165 -10.89 22.67 -8.55
C ALA A 165 -11.58 22.26 -9.84
N LEU A 166 -11.43 21.00 -10.26
CA LEU A 166 -11.99 20.48 -11.50
C LEU A 166 -13.53 20.43 -11.44
N VAL A 167 -14.09 19.94 -10.33
CA VAL A 167 -15.55 19.94 -10.14
C VAL A 167 -16.08 21.37 -10.16
N GLN A 168 -15.42 22.29 -9.47
CA GLN A 168 -15.77 23.71 -9.48
C GLN A 168 -15.75 24.30 -10.91
N TRP A 169 -14.68 24.05 -11.67
CA TRP A 169 -14.53 24.50 -13.05
C TRP A 169 -15.62 23.92 -13.96
N ALA A 170 -15.91 22.62 -13.87
CA ALA A 170 -16.88 21.94 -14.72
C ALA A 170 -18.29 22.55 -14.59
N PHE A 171 -18.73 22.83 -13.36
CA PHE A 171 -20.02 23.48 -13.11
C PHE A 171 -20.05 24.96 -13.54
N ASP A 172 -18.95 25.68 -13.38
CA ASP A 172 -18.91 27.10 -13.73
C ASP A 172 -18.81 27.33 -15.25
N VAL A 173 -18.18 26.41 -16.01
CA VAL A 173 -18.00 26.54 -17.47
C VAL A 173 -19.21 26.04 -18.28
N ILE A 174 -19.95 25.03 -17.80
CA ILE A 174 -21.10 24.45 -18.52
C ILE A 174 -22.27 25.44 -18.74
N ILE A 175 -22.23 26.61 -18.09
CA ILE A 175 -23.23 27.68 -18.23
C ILE A 175 -23.31 28.16 -19.70
N ASP A 176 -22.22 28.05 -20.47
CA ASP A 176 -22.24 28.23 -21.92
C ASP A 176 -22.77 26.98 -22.62
N THR A 177 -23.92 27.11 -23.28
CA THR A 177 -24.61 26.02 -24.01
C THR A 177 -23.77 25.31 -25.07
N ARG A 178 -22.59 25.81 -25.44
CA ARG A 178 -21.68 25.17 -26.40
C ARG A 178 -20.62 24.28 -25.73
N CYS A 179 -20.48 24.32 -24.41
CA CYS A 179 -19.53 23.49 -23.67
C CYS A 179 -20.03 22.05 -23.50
N ARG A 180 -19.09 21.11 -23.45
CA ARG A 180 -19.36 19.68 -23.17
C ARG A 180 -18.26 19.13 -22.29
N ILE A 181 -18.53 19.01 -21.00
CA ILE A 181 -17.55 18.56 -20.01
C ILE A 181 -18.00 17.20 -19.48
N HIS A 182 -17.17 16.20 -19.68
CA HIS A 182 -17.34 14.85 -19.20
C HIS A 182 -16.18 14.53 -18.24
N ILE A 183 -16.47 14.05 -17.04
CA ILE A 183 -15.47 13.66 -16.06
C ILE A 183 -15.64 12.18 -15.74
N LEU A 184 -14.65 11.38 -16.10
CA LEU A 184 -14.61 9.95 -15.83
C LEU A 184 -13.56 9.70 -14.74
N THR A 185 -13.95 9.05 -13.65
CA THR A 185 -13.03 8.67 -12.58
C THR A 185 -12.78 7.17 -12.61
N MET A 186 -11.54 6.74 -12.37
CA MET A 186 -11.12 5.35 -12.38
C MET A 186 -10.37 5.02 -11.10
N SER A 187 -10.69 3.91 -10.44
CA SER A 187 -9.96 3.48 -9.24
C SER A 187 -10.08 2.00 -8.96
N THR A 188 -9.10 1.43 -8.27
CA THR A 188 -9.19 0.06 -7.75
C THR A 188 -10.06 -0.01 -6.49
N TYR A 189 -10.43 -1.23 -6.08
CA TYR A 189 -11.24 -1.46 -4.87
C TYR A 189 -10.67 -0.76 -3.63
N GLY A 190 -11.54 -0.19 -2.80
CA GLY A 190 -11.17 0.43 -1.51
C GLY A 190 -10.64 1.87 -1.59
N ILE A 191 -10.46 2.43 -2.79
CA ILE A 191 -10.12 3.84 -2.98
C ILE A 191 -11.40 4.69 -2.92
N ARG A 192 -11.41 5.76 -2.10
CA ARG A 192 -12.56 6.65 -2.00
C ARG A 192 -12.58 7.61 -3.18
N ASN A 193 -13.65 7.55 -3.97
CA ASN A 193 -13.94 8.57 -4.96
C ASN A 193 -14.63 9.79 -4.34
N ILE A 194 -13.95 10.93 -4.27
CA ILE A 194 -14.51 12.17 -3.71
C ILE A 194 -15.31 12.98 -4.74
N VAL A 195 -15.18 12.70 -6.03
CA VAL A 195 -15.84 13.46 -7.11
C VAL A 195 -17.37 13.39 -7.02
N PRO A 196 -17.99 12.21 -6.79
CA PRO A 196 -19.44 12.12 -6.60
C PRO A 196 -19.95 12.98 -5.45
N ASP A 197 -19.26 12.97 -4.31
CA ASP A 197 -19.62 13.77 -3.13
C ASP A 197 -19.58 15.27 -3.44
N LEU A 198 -18.56 15.72 -4.17
CA LEU A 198 -18.39 17.12 -4.56
C LEU A 198 -19.44 17.54 -5.61
N ALA A 199 -19.72 16.68 -6.59
CA ALA A 199 -20.67 16.97 -7.66
C ALA A 199 -22.13 17.00 -7.17
N LYS A 200 -22.54 16.00 -6.37
CA LYS A 200 -23.90 15.94 -5.79
C LYS A 200 -24.18 17.10 -4.84
N ARG A 201 -23.16 17.74 -4.26
CA ARG A 201 -23.36 18.96 -3.47
C ARG A 201 -23.77 20.17 -4.31
N ARG A 202 -23.28 20.27 -5.54
CA ARG A 202 -23.64 21.34 -6.48
C ARG A 202 -24.94 21.04 -7.22
N ALA A 203 -25.19 19.77 -7.53
CA ALA A 203 -26.40 19.28 -8.17
C ALA A 203 -26.87 17.98 -7.49
N PRO A 204 -27.76 18.06 -6.48
CA PRO A 204 -28.21 16.89 -5.70
C PRO A 204 -28.82 15.76 -6.52
N ASP A 205 -29.53 16.12 -7.60
CA ASP A 205 -30.22 15.18 -8.48
C ASP A 205 -29.32 14.60 -9.59
N LEU A 206 -28.01 14.89 -9.56
CA LEU A 206 -27.08 14.44 -10.58
C LEU A 206 -26.85 12.93 -10.47
N ALA A 207 -27.29 12.20 -11.50
CA ALA A 207 -26.97 10.80 -11.67
C ALA A 207 -25.50 10.62 -12.09
N ILE A 208 -24.79 9.75 -11.37
CA ILE A 208 -23.39 9.41 -11.64
C ILE A 208 -23.36 7.90 -11.85
N PRO A 209 -23.40 7.42 -13.10
CA PRO A 209 -23.33 6.00 -13.39
C PRO A 209 -21.97 5.42 -12.99
N GLU A 210 -21.99 4.17 -12.54
CA GLU A 210 -20.82 3.42 -12.10
C GLU A 210 -20.72 2.11 -12.89
N LEU A 211 -19.50 1.74 -13.28
CA LEU A 211 -19.18 0.46 -13.93
C LEU A 211 -18.13 -0.27 -13.09
N ASP A 212 -18.43 -1.48 -12.64
CA ASP A 212 -17.45 -2.31 -11.95
C ASP A 212 -16.83 -3.32 -12.92
N LEU A 213 -15.55 -3.11 -13.23
CA LEU A 213 -14.76 -4.01 -14.07
C LEU A 213 -14.03 -5.09 -13.26
N ALA A 214 -13.91 -4.95 -11.93
CA ALA A 214 -13.18 -5.89 -11.09
C ALA A 214 -13.72 -7.34 -11.18
N PRO A 215 -15.04 -7.59 -11.26
CA PRO A 215 -15.59 -8.95 -11.38
C PRO A 215 -15.23 -9.67 -12.68
N PHE A 216 -14.83 -8.94 -13.73
CA PHE A 216 -14.41 -9.53 -15.02
C PHE A 216 -12.90 -9.85 -15.06
N GLY A 217 -12.16 -9.48 -14.02
CA GLY A 217 -10.73 -9.77 -13.88
C GLY A 217 -10.47 -11.10 -13.16
N ASP A 218 -9.19 -11.36 -12.88
CA ASP A 218 -8.75 -12.40 -11.97
C ASP A 218 -9.25 -12.07 -10.57
N LEU A 219 -9.80 -13.09 -9.90
CA LEU A 219 -10.42 -12.94 -8.58
C LEU A 219 -9.49 -13.37 -7.44
N ASP A 220 -8.47 -14.19 -7.73
CA ASP A 220 -7.51 -14.70 -6.76
C ASP A 220 -6.08 -14.34 -7.16
N PRO A 221 -5.38 -13.46 -6.42
CA PRO A 221 -4.02 -13.04 -6.72
C PRO A 221 -2.98 -14.16 -6.58
N ILE A 222 -3.27 -15.22 -5.83
CA ILE A 222 -2.31 -16.29 -5.49
C ILE A 222 -2.62 -17.63 -6.16
N ALA A 223 -3.62 -17.68 -7.04
CA ALA A 223 -4.04 -18.94 -7.69
C ALA A 223 -2.88 -19.73 -8.33
N ASN A 224 -1.86 -19.02 -8.84
CA ASN A 224 -0.67 -19.60 -9.47
C ASN A 224 0.62 -19.37 -8.67
N ALA A 225 0.53 -18.98 -7.41
CA ALA A 225 1.68 -18.64 -6.57
C ALA A 225 1.87 -19.63 -5.41
N ARG A 226 3.13 -19.95 -5.09
CA ARG A 226 3.48 -20.71 -3.90
C ARG A 226 3.63 -19.78 -2.70
N VAL A 227 2.73 -19.90 -1.72
CA VAL A 227 2.82 -19.16 -0.46
C VAL A 227 3.79 -19.85 0.50
N ILE A 228 4.75 -19.10 1.01
CA ILE A 228 5.83 -19.56 1.87
C ILE A 228 5.72 -18.88 3.23
N GLN A 229 5.35 -19.65 4.25
CA GLN A 229 5.12 -19.21 5.63
C GLN A 229 6.33 -19.48 6.54
N HIS A 230 7.53 -19.14 6.09
CA HIS A 230 8.76 -19.39 6.84
C HIS A 230 9.32 -18.09 7.42
N GLN A 231 9.87 -18.16 8.63
CA GLN A 231 10.46 -17.00 9.29
C GLN A 231 11.82 -16.61 8.70
N ASP A 232 12.67 -17.60 8.38
CA ASP A 232 13.95 -17.35 7.71
C ASP A 232 13.75 -17.20 6.19
N ILE A 233 13.32 -16.00 5.76
CA ILE A 233 13.15 -15.65 4.35
C ILE A 233 14.51 -15.56 3.65
N ALA A 234 15.54 -15.03 4.32
CA ALA A 234 16.86 -14.80 3.75
C ALA A 234 17.47 -16.08 3.19
N SER A 235 17.53 -17.16 3.98
CA SER A 235 18.08 -18.44 3.52
C SER A 235 17.27 -19.08 2.38
N GLN A 236 15.98 -18.77 2.26
CA GLN A 236 15.18 -19.25 1.13
C GLN A 236 15.49 -18.50 -0.15
N LEU A 237 15.61 -17.17 -0.06
CA LEU A 237 16.00 -16.34 -1.20
C LEU A 237 17.42 -16.67 -1.65
N HIS A 238 18.38 -16.86 -0.74
CA HIS A 238 19.74 -17.31 -1.07
C HIS A 238 19.71 -18.63 -1.86
N ARG A 239 18.93 -19.62 -1.41
CA ARG A 239 18.78 -20.90 -2.12
C ARG A 239 18.13 -20.72 -3.49
N ALA A 240 17.08 -19.90 -3.58
CA ALA A 240 16.39 -19.63 -4.84
C ALA A 240 17.35 -18.99 -5.87
N ILE A 241 18.10 -17.98 -5.45
CA ILE A 241 19.12 -17.30 -6.25
C ILE A 241 20.18 -18.30 -6.74
N LEU A 242 20.79 -19.07 -5.84
CA LEU A 242 21.83 -20.04 -6.23
C LEU A 242 21.31 -21.17 -7.12
N SER A 243 20.07 -21.64 -6.88
CA SER A 243 19.45 -22.72 -7.65
C SER A 243 18.91 -22.30 -9.03
N SER A 244 18.91 -20.99 -9.32
CA SER A 244 18.41 -20.45 -10.58
C SER A 244 19.25 -20.88 -11.80
N ASN A 245 20.50 -21.28 -11.60
CA ASN A 245 21.42 -21.72 -12.65
C ASN A 245 21.49 -20.76 -13.86
N GLY A 246 21.49 -19.44 -13.61
CA GLY A 246 21.55 -18.42 -14.66
C GLY A 246 20.20 -18.03 -15.28
N ARG A 247 19.09 -18.59 -14.80
CA ARG A 247 17.74 -18.15 -15.21
C ARG A 247 17.41 -16.78 -14.61
N PRO A 248 16.71 -15.89 -15.34
CA PRO A 248 16.34 -14.58 -14.82
C PRO A 248 15.40 -14.68 -13.61
N VAL A 249 15.78 -14.04 -12.50
CA VAL A 249 15.04 -13.97 -11.23
C VAL A 249 14.73 -12.52 -10.88
N ALA A 250 13.47 -12.23 -10.56
CA ALA A 250 13.06 -10.96 -9.96
C ALA A 250 12.65 -11.17 -8.50
N ILE A 251 13.15 -10.32 -7.60
CA ILE A 251 12.80 -10.32 -6.18
C ILE A 251 12.27 -8.94 -5.80
N ILE A 252 11.02 -8.90 -5.32
CA ILE A 252 10.30 -7.67 -4.96
C ILE A 252 10.14 -7.64 -3.45
N PHE A 253 10.73 -6.64 -2.82
CA PHE A 253 10.62 -6.37 -1.39
C PHE A 253 9.63 -5.24 -1.17
N LEU A 254 8.45 -5.54 -0.64
CA LEU A 254 7.41 -4.54 -0.32
C LEU A 254 7.66 -3.96 1.08
N GLY A 255 8.88 -3.50 1.35
CA GLY A 255 9.39 -3.06 2.67
C GLY A 255 10.56 -3.92 3.13
N ASN A 256 10.80 -3.98 4.45
CA ASN A 256 11.86 -4.79 5.07
C ASN A 256 13.28 -4.48 4.54
N GLN A 257 13.73 -3.25 4.82
CA GLN A 257 15.00 -2.71 4.39
C GLN A 257 16.21 -3.56 4.82
N ASP A 258 16.18 -4.12 6.03
CA ASP A 258 17.28 -4.94 6.56
C ASP A 258 17.46 -6.23 5.72
N LEU A 259 16.35 -6.87 5.35
CA LEU A 259 16.40 -8.06 4.49
C LEU A 259 16.88 -7.70 3.08
N PHE A 260 16.39 -6.60 2.50
CA PHE A 260 16.85 -6.14 1.19
C PHE A 260 18.38 -5.96 1.18
N HIS A 261 18.92 -5.24 2.17
CA HIS A 261 20.37 -5.03 2.31
C HIS A 261 21.14 -6.34 2.51
N GLY A 262 20.60 -7.28 3.30
CA GLY A 262 21.20 -8.59 3.46
C GLY A 262 21.29 -9.37 2.14
N ILE A 263 20.27 -9.29 1.28
CA ILE A 263 20.27 -9.95 -0.03
C ILE A 263 21.20 -9.23 -1.02
N VAL A 264 21.28 -7.90 -0.98
CA VAL A 264 22.26 -7.12 -1.76
C VAL A 264 23.68 -7.56 -1.41
N GLN A 265 24.03 -7.57 -0.12
CA GLN A 265 25.34 -8.01 0.36
C GLN A 265 25.66 -9.45 -0.05
N PHE A 266 24.66 -10.33 -0.03
CA PHE A 266 24.82 -11.71 -0.50
C PHE A 266 25.12 -11.77 -2.00
N CYS A 267 24.37 -11.04 -2.84
CA CYS A 267 24.62 -10.96 -4.27
C CYS A 267 26.01 -10.38 -4.57
N ASP A 268 26.40 -9.33 -3.85
CA ASP A 268 27.72 -8.71 -3.95
C ASP A 268 28.86 -9.67 -3.65
N TRP A 269 28.73 -10.43 -2.56
CA TRP A 269 29.70 -11.47 -2.19
C TRP A 269 29.84 -12.53 -3.29
N HIS A 270 28.72 -12.89 -3.92
CA HIS A 270 28.64 -13.96 -4.91
C HIS A 270 28.69 -13.49 -6.37
N LYS A 271 29.04 -12.23 -6.64
CA LYS A 271 29.10 -11.63 -8.00
C LYS A 271 29.80 -12.51 -9.03
N GLN A 272 30.96 -13.09 -8.67
CA GLN A 272 31.73 -13.94 -9.57
C GLN A 272 31.01 -15.24 -9.96
N SER A 273 30.21 -15.81 -9.05
CA SER A 273 29.43 -17.04 -9.28
C SER A 273 28.07 -16.80 -9.93
N LEU A 274 27.49 -15.61 -9.73
CA LEU A 274 26.17 -15.23 -10.26
C LEU A 274 26.27 -14.56 -11.65
N GLY A 275 27.49 -14.19 -12.07
CA GLY A 275 27.72 -13.34 -13.23
C GLY A 275 27.54 -11.86 -12.88
N GLU A 276 28.25 -10.95 -13.55
CA GLU A 276 28.26 -9.51 -13.27
C GLU A 276 26.90 -8.79 -13.49
N ARG A 277 25.81 -9.52 -13.76
CA ARG A 277 24.52 -8.99 -14.22
C ARG A 277 23.45 -8.94 -13.11
N THR A 278 23.79 -8.39 -11.95
CA THR A 278 22.81 -8.07 -10.89
C THR A 278 22.44 -6.60 -10.98
N VAL A 279 21.14 -6.30 -11.01
CA VAL A 279 20.66 -4.91 -10.97
C VAL A 279 19.80 -4.66 -9.74
N GLU A 280 20.13 -3.59 -9.03
CA GLU A 280 19.41 -3.10 -7.87
C GLU A 280 18.52 -1.92 -8.27
N CYS A 281 17.25 -1.99 -7.90
CA CYS A 281 16.29 -0.91 -8.06
C CYS A 281 15.86 -0.42 -6.68
N PRO A 282 16.43 0.68 -6.17
CA PRO A 282 16.01 1.27 -4.91
C PRO A 282 14.60 1.87 -5.03
N SER A 283 13.92 2.06 -3.89
CA SER A 283 12.55 2.60 -3.81
C SER A 283 12.35 3.94 -4.51
N ASP A 284 13.40 4.75 -4.57
CA ASP A 284 13.35 6.12 -5.04
C ASP A 284 13.57 6.20 -6.56
N ASP A 285 14.08 5.12 -7.18
CA ASP A 285 14.34 5.02 -8.61
C ASP A 285 13.19 4.29 -9.32
N ILE A 286 12.01 4.90 -9.26
CA ILE A 286 10.82 4.39 -9.97
C ILE A 286 11.06 4.36 -11.50
N ASP A 287 11.97 5.18 -12.02
CA ASP A 287 12.34 5.17 -13.43
C ASP A 287 13.10 3.89 -13.84
N ALA A 288 13.64 3.12 -12.88
CA ALA A 288 14.16 1.78 -13.13
C ALA A 288 13.07 0.81 -13.65
N PHE A 289 11.80 1.03 -13.32
CA PHE A 289 10.68 0.28 -13.93
C PHE A 289 10.47 0.64 -15.41
N ARG A 290 10.87 1.83 -15.87
CA ARG A 290 10.79 2.22 -17.29
C ARG A 290 11.96 1.63 -18.08
N ARG A 291 13.17 1.68 -17.52
CA ARG A 291 14.40 1.05 -18.09
C ARG A 291 14.27 -0.47 -18.28
N TRP A 292 13.21 -1.06 -17.76
CA TRP A 292 12.86 -2.46 -17.95
C TRP A 292 12.23 -2.75 -19.32
N GLU A 293 11.36 -1.89 -19.84
CA GLU A 293 10.70 -2.10 -21.14
C GLU A 293 11.52 -1.57 -22.32
N GLU A 294 12.33 -0.54 -22.07
CA GLU A 294 13.30 -0.03 -23.03
C GLU A 294 14.41 -1.08 -23.16
N LYS A 295 14.34 -1.92 -24.20
CA LYS A 295 15.52 -2.66 -24.67
C LYS A 295 16.58 -1.60 -24.97
N GLU A 296 17.51 -1.34 -24.06
CA GLU A 296 18.69 -0.58 -24.43
C GLU A 296 19.33 -1.36 -25.59
N GLU A 297 19.37 -0.75 -26.76
CA GLU A 297 19.91 -1.35 -28.00
C GLU A 297 21.39 -1.75 -27.83
N GLU A 298 22.01 -1.43 -26.70
CA GLU A 298 23.41 -1.69 -26.35
C GLU A 298 23.61 -2.91 -25.40
N GLU A 299 22.59 -3.44 -24.70
CA GLU A 299 22.72 -4.66 -23.87
C GLU A 299 22.05 -5.87 -24.56
N GLU A 300 22.86 -6.77 -25.13
CA GLU A 300 22.38 -7.96 -25.88
C GLU A 300 21.58 -8.97 -25.02
N ASP A 301 21.68 -8.92 -23.68
CA ASP A 301 21.00 -9.86 -22.76
C ASP A 301 20.45 -9.18 -21.49
N PRO A 302 19.22 -9.52 -21.03
CA PRO A 302 18.67 -9.02 -19.77
C PRO A 302 19.42 -9.54 -18.54
N PRO A 303 19.41 -8.82 -17.40
CA PRO A 303 20.12 -9.25 -16.20
C PRO A 303 19.53 -10.50 -15.58
N THR A 304 20.41 -11.31 -14.99
CA THR A 304 20.09 -12.61 -14.40
C THR A 304 19.34 -12.45 -13.07
N ILE A 305 19.65 -11.41 -12.30
CA ILE A 305 19.00 -11.17 -11.01
C ILE A 305 18.63 -9.69 -10.91
N ARG A 306 17.38 -9.42 -10.55
CA ARG A 306 16.93 -8.07 -10.18
C ARG A 306 16.32 -8.03 -8.80
N LEU A 307 16.79 -7.06 -8.01
CA LEU A 307 16.31 -6.78 -6.67
C LEU A 307 15.55 -5.45 -6.69
N ILE A 308 14.27 -5.48 -6.35
CA ILE A 308 13.38 -4.32 -6.40
C ILE A 308 12.91 -4.02 -4.99
N ARG A 309 13.21 -2.82 -4.49
CA ARG A 309 12.68 -2.31 -3.24
C ARG A 309 11.50 -1.40 -3.51
N LEU A 310 10.37 -1.67 -2.88
CA LEU A 310 9.19 -0.82 -2.86
C LEU A 310 8.77 -0.60 -1.41
N ASP A 311 8.22 0.56 -1.09
CA ASP A 311 7.65 0.77 0.25
C ASP A 311 6.39 -0.07 0.44
N GLY A 312 6.08 -0.42 1.69
CA GLY A 312 4.88 -1.20 2.01
C GLY A 312 3.57 -0.50 1.64
N ASN A 313 3.58 0.83 1.54
CA ASN A 313 2.46 1.68 1.12
C ASN A 313 2.58 2.15 -0.35
N CYS A 314 3.40 1.49 -1.16
CA CYS A 314 3.68 1.86 -2.54
C CYS A 314 2.36 2.12 -3.32
N PRO A 315 2.18 3.30 -3.93
CA PRO A 315 0.95 3.67 -4.63
C PRO A 315 0.82 3.03 -6.01
N ILE A 316 1.83 2.29 -6.47
CA ILE A 316 1.86 1.68 -7.80
C ILE A 316 0.86 0.53 -7.90
N ILE A 317 0.09 0.49 -8.99
CA ILE A 317 -0.72 -0.67 -9.33
C ILE A 317 0.20 -1.80 -9.82
N PRO A 318 0.10 -3.02 -9.25
CA PRO A 318 0.93 -4.15 -9.63
C PRO A 318 1.04 -4.37 -11.14
N ILE A 319 2.29 -4.51 -11.59
CA ILE A 319 2.68 -4.74 -12.99
C ILE A 319 3.12 -6.21 -13.15
N ALA A 320 2.80 -6.81 -14.30
CA ALA A 320 3.25 -8.16 -14.63
C ALA A 320 4.66 -8.11 -15.23
N PHE A 321 5.54 -9.00 -14.78
CA PHE A 321 6.93 -8.98 -15.18
C PHE A 321 7.23 -9.79 -16.45
N GLU A 322 7.72 -9.15 -17.52
CA GLU A 322 8.21 -9.85 -18.72
C GLU A 322 9.70 -10.22 -18.61
N GLY A 323 10.07 -11.37 -19.19
CA GLY A 323 11.46 -11.83 -19.28
C GLY A 323 12.00 -12.59 -18.06
N PHE A 324 11.18 -12.82 -17.02
CA PHE A 324 11.59 -13.52 -15.80
C PHE A 324 10.99 -14.92 -15.67
N ASP A 325 11.84 -15.92 -15.42
CA ASP A 325 11.40 -17.29 -15.16
C ASP A 325 10.82 -17.42 -13.74
N GLN A 326 11.41 -16.70 -12.77
CA GLN A 326 11.04 -16.77 -11.36
C GLN A 326 10.80 -15.37 -10.79
N VAL A 327 9.68 -15.22 -10.08
CA VAL A 327 9.34 -13.99 -9.35
C VAL A 327 9.10 -14.31 -7.88
N HIS A 328 9.81 -13.60 -7.01
CA HIS A 328 9.72 -13.73 -5.57
C HIS A 328 9.18 -12.44 -4.98
N ILE A 329 8.12 -12.51 -4.17
CA ILE A 329 7.49 -11.34 -3.55
C ILE A 329 7.56 -11.49 -2.05
N VAL A 330 8.24 -10.54 -1.39
CA VAL A 330 8.35 -10.47 0.06
C VAL A 330 7.36 -9.43 0.57
N LEU A 331 6.34 -9.89 1.32
CA LEU A 331 5.30 -9.03 1.85
C LEU A 331 5.81 -8.17 3.02
N GLY A 332 5.39 -6.91 3.02
CA GLY A 332 5.78 -5.92 4.01
C GLY A 332 4.85 -5.80 5.19
N HIS A 333 5.41 -5.94 6.39
CA HIS A 333 4.66 -5.76 7.63
C HIS A 333 4.71 -4.32 8.13
N ASN A 334 5.81 -3.63 7.85
CA ASN A 334 6.11 -2.30 8.32
C ASN A 334 6.83 -1.52 7.22
N TYR A 335 6.69 -0.20 7.25
CA TYR A 335 7.47 0.72 6.42
C TYR A 335 7.76 1.99 7.22
N GLN A 336 8.76 2.76 6.80
CA GLN A 336 9.14 4.02 7.43
C GLN A 336 8.44 5.17 6.71
N GLU A 337 7.82 6.09 7.46
CA GLU A 337 7.07 7.22 6.88
C GLU A 337 7.04 8.40 7.85
N VAL A 338 7.08 9.61 7.30
CA VAL A 338 6.78 10.84 8.04
C VAL A 338 5.27 11.01 8.16
N ALA A 339 4.73 10.76 9.36
CA ALA A 339 3.30 10.84 9.62
C ALA A 339 2.99 11.55 10.94
N TRP A 340 1.72 11.91 11.15
CA TRP A 340 1.30 12.54 12.39
C TRP A 340 1.35 11.55 13.56
N ASN A 341 2.10 11.90 14.59
CA ASN A 341 2.17 11.13 15.82
C ASN A 341 1.31 11.77 16.93
N ASN A 342 0.22 11.10 17.30
CA ASN A 342 -0.72 11.59 18.31
C ASN A 342 -0.12 11.79 19.72
N GLN A 343 0.92 11.02 20.06
CA GLN A 343 1.60 11.14 21.34
C GLN A 343 2.52 12.35 21.37
N ALA A 344 3.31 12.55 20.31
CA ALA A 344 4.21 13.69 20.19
C ALA A 344 3.46 14.98 19.85
N GLY A 345 2.27 14.88 19.23
CA GLY A 345 1.54 16.01 18.64
C GLY A 345 2.33 16.66 17.51
N GLN A 346 3.08 15.90 16.73
CA GLN A 346 3.96 16.38 15.66
C GLN A 346 4.01 15.41 14.50
N LEU A 347 4.49 15.89 13.34
CA LEU A 347 4.98 15.01 12.29
C LEU A 347 6.29 14.37 12.77
N VAL A 348 6.36 13.05 12.71
CA VAL A 348 7.51 12.24 13.12
C VAL A 348 7.75 11.19 12.04
N ASP A 349 9.01 10.91 11.76
CA ASP A 349 9.46 9.78 10.97
C ASP A 349 9.57 8.54 11.86
N PHE A 350 8.75 7.51 11.60
CA PHE A 350 8.72 6.28 12.39
C PHE A 350 8.22 5.08 11.59
N HIS A 351 8.49 3.88 12.11
CA HIS A 351 7.95 2.65 11.51
C HIS A 351 6.45 2.54 11.75
N ARG A 352 5.70 2.51 10.66
CA ARG A 352 4.27 2.27 10.64
C ARG A 352 3.99 0.82 10.27
N VAL A 353 2.99 0.23 10.91
CA VAL A 353 2.44 -1.07 10.51
C VAL A 353 1.65 -0.88 9.22
N THR A 354 1.93 -1.70 8.20
CA THR A 354 1.20 -1.71 6.93
C THR A 354 -0.30 -1.89 7.16
N ALA A 355 -1.12 -1.02 6.58
CA ALA A 355 -2.58 -1.01 6.74
C ALA A 355 -3.25 -2.21 6.05
N ARG A 356 -4.46 -2.58 6.50
CA ARG A 356 -5.20 -3.72 5.96
C ARG A 356 -5.40 -3.64 4.44
N SER A 357 -5.76 -2.46 3.94
CA SER A 357 -5.94 -2.23 2.50
C SER A 357 -4.62 -2.27 1.73
N GLU A 358 -3.51 -1.84 2.33
CA GLU A 358 -2.18 -1.92 1.69
C GLU A 358 -1.73 -3.37 1.58
N ARG A 359 -1.93 -4.18 2.61
CA ARG A 359 -1.62 -5.62 2.56
C ARG A 359 -2.43 -6.35 1.49
N ARG A 360 -3.70 -5.98 1.35
CA ARG A 360 -4.56 -6.46 0.25
C ARG A 360 -4.10 -5.97 -1.12
N ASP A 361 -3.47 -4.81 -1.23
CA ASP A 361 -2.86 -4.36 -2.50
C ASP A 361 -1.54 -5.09 -2.76
N GLN A 362 -0.74 -5.35 -1.72
CA GLN A 362 0.55 -6.02 -1.81
C GLN A 362 0.46 -7.43 -2.38
N ILE A 363 -0.55 -8.20 -1.99
CA ILE A 363 -0.71 -9.58 -2.47
C ILE A 363 -0.93 -9.65 -3.99
N TRP A 364 -1.47 -8.61 -4.62
CA TRP A 364 -1.70 -8.57 -6.07
C TRP A 364 -0.39 -8.53 -6.89
N TRP A 365 0.75 -8.25 -6.26
CA TRP A 365 2.05 -8.45 -6.90
C TRP A 365 2.33 -9.93 -7.22
N ALA A 366 1.64 -10.88 -6.58
CA ALA A 366 1.70 -12.31 -6.90
C ALA A 366 1.10 -12.68 -8.26
N ARG A 367 0.33 -11.77 -8.86
CA ARG A 367 -0.25 -11.98 -10.18
C ARG A 367 0.81 -11.77 -11.27
N GLN A 368 1.57 -12.83 -11.56
CA GLN A 368 2.66 -12.84 -12.52
C GLN A 368 2.41 -13.84 -13.66
N PRO A 369 1.50 -13.52 -14.61
CA PRO A 369 1.10 -14.46 -15.67
C PRO A 369 2.24 -14.88 -16.60
N ASN A 370 3.30 -14.08 -16.67
CA ASN A 370 4.45 -14.31 -17.54
C ASN A 370 5.57 -15.13 -16.85
N ALA A 371 5.49 -15.32 -15.53
CA ALA A 371 6.48 -16.07 -14.77
C ALA A 371 6.11 -17.56 -14.70
N ARG A 372 7.11 -18.44 -14.76
CA ARG A 372 6.89 -19.89 -14.58
C ARG A 372 6.67 -20.25 -13.11
N VAL A 373 7.37 -19.55 -12.22
CA VAL A 373 7.29 -19.75 -10.78
C VAL A 373 7.09 -18.42 -10.10
N THR A 374 6.05 -18.34 -9.27
CA THR A 374 5.83 -17.21 -8.37
C THR A 374 5.82 -17.68 -6.93
N CYS A 375 6.59 -17.03 -6.07
CA CYS A 375 6.66 -17.33 -4.65
C CYS A 375 6.30 -16.09 -3.83
N VAL A 376 5.45 -16.25 -2.82
CA VAL A 376 5.02 -15.16 -1.91
C VAL A 376 5.48 -15.50 -0.50
N TYR A 377 6.27 -14.63 0.11
CA TYR A 377 6.81 -14.81 1.45
C TYR A 377 6.04 -13.95 2.46
N THR A 378 5.43 -14.59 3.45
CA THR A 378 4.60 -13.93 4.47
C THR A 378 5.32 -13.66 5.80
N GLY A 379 6.61 -14.03 5.90
CA GLY A 379 7.41 -13.82 7.13
C GLY A 379 6.96 -14.66 8.33
N GLY A 380 6.39 -15.84 8.08
CA GLY A 380 5.96 -16.76 9.14
C GLY A 380 4.53 -16.55 9.63
N SER A 381 3.82 -15.55 9.13
CA SER A 381 2.38 -15.39 9.37
C SER A 381 1.58 -16.25 8.38
N GLU A 382 0.45 -16.80 8.81
CA GLU A 382 -0.56 -17.28 7.86
C GLU A 382 -1.04 -16.12 6.98
N LEU A 383 -1.38 -16.40 5.73
CA LEU A 383 -1.74 -15.37 4.76
C LEU A 383 -2.98 -14.58 5.19
N GLU A 384 -4.03 -15.26 5.65
CA GLU A 384 -5.25 -14.59 6.14
C GLU A 384 -4.94 -13.72 7.37
N ALA A 385 -4.14 -14.22 8.30
CA ALA A 385 -3.69 -13.43 9.45
C ALA A 385 -2.90 -12.18 9.02
N PHE A 386 -2.06 -12.29 7.98
CA PHE A 386 -1.39 -11.14 7.38
C PHE A 386 -2.40 -10.14 6.79
N LEU A 387 -3.39 -10.61 6.03
CA LEU A 387 -4.38 -9.77 5.35
C LEU A 387 -5.37 -9.08 6.29
N GLU A 388 -5.65 -9.65 7.46
CA GLU A 388 -6.62 -9.10 8.42
C GLU A 388 -6.00 -8.09 9.40
N THR A 389 -4.68 -8.13 9.57
CA THR A 389 -3.94 -7.26 10.49
C THR A 389 -3.64 -5.87 9.91
N GLY A 390 -3.37 -4.91 10.80
CA GLY A 390 -3.15 -3.51 10.44
C GLY A 390 -4.39 -2.63 10.62
N HIS A 391 -4.18 -1.31 10.55
CA HIS A 391 -5.23 -0.30 10.70
C HIS A 391 -5.78 0.13 9.33
N HIS A 392 -6.56 1.22 9.30
CA HIS A 392 -6.97 1.86 8.05
C HIS A 392 -5.79 2.60 7.42
N ARG A 393 -5.72 2.58 6.08
CA ARG A 393 -4.78 3.40 5.31
C ARG A 393 -5.01 4.86 5.65
N HIS A 394 -3.94 5.52 6.06
CA HIS A 394 -3.90 6.96 6.20
C HIS A 394 -3.64 7.62 4.85
N ARG A 395 -4.18 8.81 4.67
CA ARG A 395 -3.98 9.62 3.47
C ARG A 395 -2.96 10.70 3.75
N LEU A 396 -2.23 11.14 2.73
CA LEU A 396 -1.28 12.25 2.87
C LEU A 396 -1.98 13.54 3.32
N THR A 397 -3.21 13.78 2.83
CA THR A 397 -4.06 14.90 3.26
C THR A 397 -4.54 14.84 4.72
N GLU A 398 -4.37 13.69 5.39
CA GLU A 398 -4.68 13.47 6.81
C GLU A 398 -3.43 13.44 7.69
N ASP A 399 -2.24 13.33 7.10
CA ASP A 399 -0.93 13.25 7.77
C ASP A 399 -0.01 14.39 7.28
N SER A 400 1.05 14.08 6.52
CA SER A 400 2.15 14.99 6.18
C SER A 400 1.74 16.22 5.37
N HIS A 401 0.75 16.11 4.49
CA HIS A 401 0.29 17.21 3.64
C HIS A 401 -0.83 18.05 4.27
N MET A 402 -1.39 17.64 5.42
CA MET A 402 -2.63 18.22 5.95
C MET A 402 -2.53 19.74 6.15
N GLY A 403 -1.42 20.27 6.66
CA GLY A 403 -1.23 21.71 6.86
C GLY A 403 -1.28 22.52 5.56
N GLY A 404 -0.53 22.10 4.54
CA GLY A 404 -0.54 22.74 3.24
C GLY A 404 -1.87 22.55 2.49
N PHE A 405 -2.45 21.36 2.58
CA PHE A 405 -3.76 21.06 2.02
C PHE A 405 -4.85 21.96 2.60
N MET A 406 -4.95 22.04 3.94
CA MET A 406 -5.92 22.89 4.63
C MET A 406 -5.75 24.35 4.23
N ALA A 407 -4.53 24.90 4.28
CA ALA A 407 -4.25 26.27 3.84
C ALA A 407 -4.69 26.53 2.39
N SER A 408 -4.44 25.57 1.49
CA SER A 408 -4.82 25.67 0.08
C SER A 408 -6.33 25.65 -0.14
N VAL A 409 -7.06 24.79 0.59
CA VAL A 409 -8.53 24.72 0.55
C VAL A 409 -9.15 26.03 1.04
N PHE A 410 -8.63 26.62 2.11
CA PHE A 410 -9.07 27.94 2.58
C PHE A 410 -8.79 29.05 1.58
N ASN A 411 -7.65 29.02 0.89
CA ASN A 411 -7.34 29.97 -0.19
C ASN A 411 -8.30 29.83 -1.39
N MET A 412 -8.79 28.62 -1.66
CA MET A 412 -9.78 28.35 -2.71
C MET A 412 -11.19 28.86 -2.41
N SER A 413 -11.46 29.41 -1.21
CA SER A 413 -12.74 30.08 -0.89
C SER A 413 -13.11 31.17 -1.89
N THR A 414 -12.10 31.89 -2.41
CA THR A 414 -12.24 32.91 -3.45
C THR A 414 -12.79 32.37 -4.78
N TRP A 415 -12.80 31.05 -4.97
CA TRP A 415 -13.32 30.40 -6.16
C TRP A 415 -14.81 30.05 -6.03
N GLY A 416 -15.42 30.31 -4.86
CA GLY A 416 -16.78 29.88 -4.53
C GLY A 416 -16.84 28.47 -3.93
N ILE A 417 -15.70 27.94 -3.48
CA ILE A 417 -15.60 26.65 -2.80
C ILE A 417 -15.80 26.87 -1.30
N ASP A 418 -16.67 26.09 -0.66
CA ASP A 418 -16.78 26.05 0.80
C ASP A 418 -15.58 25.24 1.37
N PRO A 419 -14.66 25.88 2.11
CA PRO A 419 -13.46 25.20 2.61
C PRO A 419 -13.76 24.05 3.58
N ARG A 420 -14.73 24.22 4.49
CA ARG A 420 -15.08 23.20 5.49
C ARG A 420 -15.65 21.97 4.80
N MET A 421 -16.52 22.20 3.82
CA MET A 421 -17.14 21.12 3.05
C MET A 421 -16.08 20.37 2.23
N ALA A 422 -15.23 21.09 1.50
CA ALA A 422 -14.19 20.48 0.67
C ALA A 422 -13.18 19.68 1.51
N PHE A 423 -12.75 20.23 2.65
CA PHE A 423 -11.90 19.54 3.62
C PHE A 423 -12.60 18.28 4.18
N GLY A 424 -13.87 18.40 4.55
CA GLY A 424 -14.78 17.31 4.99
C GLY A 424 -14.89 16.11 4.07
N ARG A 425 -14.66 16.29 2.77
CA ARG A 425 -14.72 15.19 1.79
C ARG A 425 -13.37 14.52 1.58
N CYS A 426 -12.28 15.25 1.77
CA CYS A 426 -10.93 14.72 1.56
C CYS A 426 -10.41 14.02 2.84
N VAL A 427 -10.79 14.53 4.01
CA VAL A 427 -10.37 14.04 5.33
C VAL A 427 -11.54 13.31 6.01
N ARG A 428 -11.32 12.07 6.47
CA ARG A 428 -12.35 11.21 7.09
C ARG A 428 -12.75 11.70 8.49
N ALA A 429 -11.80 12.22 9.26
CA ALA A 429 -12.02 12.66 10.64
C ALA A 429 -11.74 14.17 10.76
N THR A 430 -12.62 15.00 10.20
CA THR A 430 -12.47 16.46 10.25
C THR A 430 -12.60 17.05 11.65
N GLU A 431 -13.28 16.33 12.54
CA GLU A 431 -13.35 16.65 13.97
C GLU A 431 -12.21 15.98 14.77
N SER A 432 -11.25 15.36 14.09
CA SER A 432 -10.09 14.78 14.77
C SER A 432 -9.30 15.85 15.50
N ARG A 433 -8.65 15.41 16.58
CA ARG A 433 -7.64 16.19 17.31
C ARG A 433 -6.59 16.77 16.36
N THR A 434 -6.16 15.96 15.40
CA THR A 434 -5.14 16.28 14.40
C THR A 434 -5.56 17.44 13.50
N ALA A 435 -6.76 17.40 12.92
CA ALA A 435 -7.28 18.49 12.08
C ALA A 435 -7.44 19.80 12.87
N SER A 436 -7.99 19.73 14.09
CA SER A 436 -8.19 20.91 14.92
C SER A 436 -6.87 21.52 15.41
N GLU A 437 -5.88 20.67 15.72
CA GLU A 437 -4.53 21.10 16.07
C GLU A 437 -3.87 21.83 14.88
N ILE A 438 -3.93 21.29 13.66
CA ILE A 438 -3.40 21.99 12.48
C ILE A 438 -4.13 23.31 12.21
N LEU A 439 -5.45 23.36 12.34
CA LEU A 439 -6.21 24.60 12.18
C LEU A 439 -5.74 25.68 13.17
N HIS A 440 -5.50 25.30 14.43
CA HIS A 440 -4.92 26.18 15.44
C HIS A 440 -3.51 26.65 15.05
N ARG A 441 -2.66 25.73 14.55
CA ARG A 441 -1.29 26.06 14.08
C ARG A 441 -1.29 27.10 12.98
N LEU A 442 -2.06 26.87 11.94
CA LEU A 442 -2.18 27.77 10.80
C LEU A 442 -2.74 29.13 11.23
N THR A 443 -3.59 29.16 12.25
CA THR A 443 -4.12 30.40 12.84
C THR A 443 -3.06 31.18 13.60
N VAL A 444 -2.30 30.53 14.49
CA VAL A 444 -1.25 31.18 15.28
C VAL A 444 -0.08 31.63 14.39
N GLN A 445 0.23 30.91 13.32
CA GLN A 445 1.24 31.30 12.33
C GLN A 445 0.77 32.45 11.41
N GLY A 446 -0.53 32.79 11.45
CA GLY A 446 -1.13 33.86 10.66
C GLY A 446 -1.33 33.49 9.18
N ILE A 447 -1.50 32.20 8.88
CA ILE A 447 -1.85 31.71 7.53
C ILE A 447 -3.37 31.82 7.33
N ILE A 448 -4.13 31.47 8.37
CA ILE A 448 -5.60 31.48 8.38
C ILE A 448 -6.07 32.37 9.55
N SER A 449 -7.21 33.04 9.40
CA SER A 449 -7.92 33.69 10.50
C SER A 449 -9.41 33.58 10.26
N GLN A 450 -10.18 33.25 11.30
CA GLN A 450 -11.62 33.02 11.22
C GLN A 450 -12.00 32.14 10.01
N GLU A 451 -11.17 31.12 9.74
CA GLU A 451 -11.41 30.18 8.64
C GLU A 451 -11.38 30.80 7.25
N VAL A 452 -10.57 31.85 7.09
CA VAL A 452 -10.25 32.47 5.81
C VAL A 452 -8.73 32.51 5.69
N PHE A 453 -8.21 32.34 4.48
CA PHE A 453 -6.79 32.51 4.20
C PHE A 453 -6.41 34.01 4.29
N VAL A 454 -5.42 34.36 5.10
CA VAL A 454 -5.11 35.76 5.46
C VAL A 454 -3.65 36.19 5.28
N LEU A 455 -2.82 35.38 4.62
CA LEU A 455 -1.47 35.84 4.28
C LEU A 455 -1.57 37.11 3.41
N PRO A 456 -0.83 38.18 3.71
CA PRO A 456 -0.83 39.39 2.90
C PRO A 456 -0.14 39.13 1.54
N GLU A 457 -0.48 39.93 0.53
CA GLU A 457 0.35 40.01 -0.68
C GLU A 457 1.63 40.80 -0.36
N PRO A 458 2.82 40.40 -0.85
CA PRO A 458 3.10 39.33 -1.83
C PRO A 458 3.31 37.92 -1.23
N ASP A 459 3.34 37.76 0.09
CA ASP A 459 3.61 36.49 0.79
C ASP A 459 2.63 35.39 0.36
N ALA A 460 1.35 35.74 0.19
CA ALA A 460 0.33 34.82 -0.30
C ALA A 460 0.65 34.23 -1.69
N ARG A 461 1.10 35.06 -2.65
CA ARG A 461 1.57 34.57 -3.96
C ARG A 461 2.78 33.65 -3.81
N ALA A 462 3.76 34.04 -2.99
CA ALA A 462 4.95 33.22 -2.73
C ALA A 462 4.58 31.85 -2.16
N PHE A 463 3.76 31.84 -1.12
CA PHE A 463 3.31 30.64 -0.41
C PHE A 463 2.61 29.67 -1.37
N ARG A 464 1.70 30.16 -2.22
CA ARG A 464 0.97 29.33 -3.19
C ARG A 464 1.87 28.66 -4.23
N GLN A 465 2.95 29.32 -4.64
CA GLN A 465 3.89 28.78 -5.63
C GLN A 465 4.87 27.78 -5.01
N ILE A 466 5.33 28.04 -3.80
CA ILE A 466 6.34 27.20 -3.14
C ILE A 466 5.71 25.94 -2.53
N LEU A 467 4.47 26.01 -2.05
CA LEU A 467 3.84 24.92 -1.30
C LEU A 467 3.89 23.54 -2.02
N PRO A 468 3.58 23.41 -3.32
CA PRO A 468 3.73 22.13 -4.02
C PRO A 468 5.19 21.67 -4.16
N LEU A 469 6.14 22.60 -4.28
CA LEU A 469 7.57 22.32 -4.42
C LEU A 469 8.23 21.78 -3.13
N VAL A 470 7.57 21.96 -1.98
CA VAL A 470 8.02 21.47 -0.67
C VAL A 470 7.10 20.39 -0.11
N ASN A 471 6.48 19.58 -1.00
CA ASN A 471 5.57 18.49 -0.63
C ASN A 471 4.47 18.91 0.35
N TYR A 472 3.89 20.09 0.12
CA TYR A 472 2.82 20.66 0.96
C TYR A 472 3.21 20.88 2.44
N ASP A 473 4.50 20.94 2.75
CA ASP A 473 4.97 21.40 4.05
C ASP A 473 4.75 22.91 4.18
N HIS A 474 3.66 23.27 4.85
CA HIS A 474 3.32 24.66 5.15
C HIS A 474 4.41 25.41 5.93
N ARG A 475 5.27 24.74 6.71
CA ARG A 475 6.35 25.37 7.47
C ARG A 475 7.41 25.91 6.52
N LEU A 476 7.90 25.05 5.61
CA LEU A 476 8.88 25.45 4.60
C LEU A 476 8.32 26.49 3.63
N ALA A 477 7.08 26.28 3.17
CA ALA A 477 6.42 27.23 2.28
C ALA A 477 6.26 28.61 2.95
N LEU A 478 5.86 28.66 4.22
CA LEU A 478 5.77 29.91 4.97
C LEU A 478 7.15 30.55 5.15
N PHE A 479 8.19 29.77 5.46
CA PHE A 479 9.55 30.29 5.66
C PHE A 479 10.09 31.02 4.44
N VAL A 480 9.92 30.44 3.24
CA VAL A 480 10.30 31.04 1.97
C VAL A 480 9.39 32.24 1.65
N ALA A 481 8.09 32.13 1.94
CA ALA A 481 7.09 33.12 1.57
C ALA A 481 7.19 34.43 2.35
N ILE A 482 7.52 34.39 3.65
CA ILE A 482 7.54 35.59 4.50
C ILE A 482 8.45 36.66 3.88
N ASP A 483 7.92 37.87 3.70
CA ASP A 483 8.67 38.95 3.09
C ASP A 483 9.98 39.24 3.85
N SER A 484 11.05 39.44 3.08
CA SER A 484 12.36 39.82 3.62
C SER A 484 12.61 41.33 3.49
N GLY A 485 11.60 42.07 2.98
CA GLY A 485 11.74 43.45 2.53
C GLY A 485 12.13 43.47 1.04
N ASN A 486 11.58 44.42 0.29
CA ASN A 486 11.76 44.50 -1.17
C ASN A 486 13.22 44.64 -1.65
N SER A 487 14.15 45.02 -0.77
CA SER A 487 15.57 45.18 -1.08
C SER A 487 16.44 43.98 -0.63
N ASP A 488 15.94 43.06 0.19
CA ASP A 488 16.76 41.97 0.75
C ASP A 488 16.56 40.65 0.02
N THR A 489 17.10 40.59 -1.19
CA THR A 489 17.08 39.39 -2.03
C THR A 489 18.01 38.29 -1.50
N ILE A 490 19.00 38.64 -0.67
CA ILE A 490 19.98 37.69 -0.09
C ILE A 490 19.29 36.82 0.97
N VAL A 491 18.54 37.42 1.91
CA VAL A 491 17.77 36.66 2.92
C VAL A 491 16.81 35.69 2.24
N ARG A 492 16.14 36.13 1.17
CA ARG A 492 15.25 35.26 0.38
C ARG A 492 16.02 34.11 -0.29
N MET A 493 17.20 34.37 -0.84
CA MET A 493 18.01 33.32 -1.46
C MET A 493 18.42 32.24 -0.45
N VAL A 494 18.87 32.64 0.74
CA VAL A 494 19.23 31.70 1.82
C VAL A 494 18.03 30.84 2.24
N LYS A 495 16.83 31.44 2.32
CA LYS A 495 15.59 30.70 2.61
C LYS A 495 15.28 29.64 1.54
N ILE A 496 15.38 30.02 0.26
CA ILE A 496 15.12 29.12 -0.88
C ILE A 496 16.08 27.94 -0.84
N GLN A 497 17.37 28.21 -0.66
CA GLN A 497 18.41 27.17 -0.61
C GLN A 497 18.20 26.21 0.55
N LEU A 498 17.91 26.73 1.74
CA LEU A 498 17.65 25.88 2.89
C LEU A 498 16.38 25.03 2.67
N ALA A 499 15.30 25.63 2.15
CA ALA A 499 14.07 24.92 1.90
C ALA A 499 14.22 23.83 0.83
N ALA A 500 14.96 24.10 -0.25
CA ALA A 500 15.26 23.12 -1.29
C ALA A 500 16.11 21.96 -0.75
N LEU A 501 17.16 22.27 0.03
CA LEU A 501 18.02 21.26 0.64
C LEU A 501 17.24 20.36 1.62
N ILE A 502 16.39 20.95 2.46
CA ILE A 502 15.54 20.19 3.38
C ILE A 502 14.52 19.33 2.60
N SER A 503 13.87 19.89 1.58
CA SER A 503 12.86 19.16 0.77
C SER A 503 13.46 18.00 -0.03
N SER A 504 14.76 18.06 -0.31
CA SER A 504 15.51 17.00 -1.00
C SER A 504 16.04 15.91 -0.04
N GLY A 505 15.74 16.03 1.26
CA GLY A 505 16.26 15.15 2.31
C GLY A 505 17.73 15.44 2.59
N PHE A 506 18.04 16.53 3.29
CA PHE A 506 19.43 16.96 3.50
C PHE A 506 20.34 15.91 4.18
N GLN A 507 19.78 14.97 4.96
CA GLN A 507 20.51 13.84 5.56
C GLN A 507 20.96 12.82 4.51
N ASP A 508 20.26 12.75 3.39
CA ASP A 508 20.58 11.90 2.25
C ASP A 508 21.43 12.64 1.22
N VAL A 509 21.39 13.98 1.18
CA VAL A 509 22.26 14.79 0.30
C VAL A 509 23.69 14.83 0.81
N LEU A 510 23.88 14.94 2.13
CA LEU A 510 25.19 15.02 2.75
C LEU A 510 25.27 14.03 3.91
N TRP A 511 26.03 12.96 3.69
CA TRP A 511 26.28 11.93 4.69
C TRP A 511 27.56 12.24 5.45
N ILE A 512 27.48 12.23 6.77
CA ILE A 512 28.67 12.26 7.62
C ILE A 512 28.96 10.79 7.96
N GLN A 513 30.07 10.24 7.46
CA GLN A 513 30.49 8.83 7.58
C GLN A 513 30.87 8.43 9.02
N CYS A 514 30.29 9.11 10.00
CA CYS A 514 30.41 8.76 11.40
C CYS A 514 29.01 8.63 12.01
N GLU A 515 28.63 7.39 12.33
CA GLU A 515 27.35 7.07 12.99
C GLU A 515 27.10 7.90 14.27
N ASN A 516 28.18 8.40 14.88
CA ASN A 516 28.12 9.31 16.00
C ASN A 516 29.11 10.48 15.80
N LEU A 517 28.69 11.49 15.03
CA LEU A 517 29.45 12.73 14.83
C LEU A 517 29.93 13.34 16.16
N LYS A 518 29.14 13.23 17.24
CA LYS A 518 29.54 13.71 18.56
C LYS A 518 30.73 12.94 19.12
N ALA A 519 30.73 11.61 19.03
CA ALA A 519 31.87 10.80 19.42
C ALA A 519 33.10 11.04 18.51
N ALA A 520 32.91 11.24 17.21
CA ALA A 520 33.99 11.64 16.30
C ALA A 520 34.60 12.98 16.69
N MET A 521 33.79 13.97 17.06
CA MET A 521 34.27 15.27 17.51
C MET A 521 34.94 15.22 18.90
N GLU A 522 34.48 14.32 19.79
CA GLU A 522 35.17 14.05 21.06
C GLU A 522 36.55 13.42 20.81
N THR A 523 36.69 12.62 19.75
CA THR A 523 37.94 11.97 19.34
C THR A 523 38.88 12.92 18.59
N ASP A 524 38.34 13.78 17.71
CA ASP A 524 39.05 14.88 17.05
C ASP A 524 38.34 16.23 17.26
N PRO A 525 38.75 17.01 18.28
CA PRO A 525 38.20 18.33 18.56
C PRO A 525 38.36 19.34 17.41
N ARG A 526 39.27 19.08 16.45
CA ARG A 526 39.50 19.97 15.30
C ARG A 526 38.50 19.76 14.19
N LEU A 527 37.83 18.61 14.12
CA LEU A 527 36.90 18.25 13.05
C LEU A 527 35.77 19.28 12.91
N LEU A 528 35.10 19.64 14.01
CA LEU A 528 34.05 20.67 13.98
C LEU A 528 34.59 22.02 13.50
N SER A 529 35.78 22.41 13.96
CA SER A 529 36.42 23.66 13.55
C SER A 529 36.76 23.67 12.06
N GLN A 530 37.15 22.52 11.50
CA GLN A 530 37.37 22.35 10.07
C GLN A 530 36.05 22.41 9.29
N MET A 531 35.01 21.71 9.73
CA MET A 531 33.68 21.75 9.11
C MET A 531 33.15 23.18 9.03
N ILE A 532 33.19 23.93 10.14
CA ILE A 532 32.73 25.32 10.18
C ILE A 532 33.58 26.22 9.25
N ARG A 533 34.90 26.00 9.20
CA ARG A 533 35.80 26.78 8.32
C ARG A 533 35.59 26.47 6.85
N ALA A 534 35.16 25.26 6.52
CA ALA A 534 34.88 24.85 5.15
C ALA A 534 33.57 25.46 4.63
N CYS A 535 32.62 25.83 5.50
CA CYS A 535 31.34 26.41 5.10
C CYS A 535 31.50 27.70 4.28
N VAL A 536 30.78 27.79 3.15
CA VAL A 536 30.80 28.94 2.23
C VAL A 536 29.39 29.50 1.97
N GLY A 537 29.33 30.63 1.25
CA GLY A 537 28.09 31.33 0.88
C GLY A 537 27.50 32.20 1.99
N TYR A 538 26.36 32.84 1.68
CA TYR A 538 25.77 33.89 2.53
C TYR A 538 25.43 33.44 3.96
N GLY A 539 25.12 32.16 4.17
CA GLY A 539 24.73 31.60 5.47
C GLY A 539 25.90 31.16 6.36
N ARG A 540 27.16 31.27 5.93
CA ARG A 540 28.31 30.65 6.63
C ARG A 540 28.44 31.07 8.10
N ARG A 541 28.11 32.31 8.47
CA ARG A 541 28.13 32.78 9.87
C ARG A 541 27.19 32.02 10.78
N LEU A 542 26.10 31.48 10.23
CA LEU A 542 25.12 30.72 10.97
C LEU A 542 25.53 29.26 11.17
N ALA A 543 26.59 28.77 10.52
CA ALA A 543 27.00 27.37 10.60
C ALA A 543 27.27 26.87 12.03
N ARG A 544 27.68 27.77 12.94
CA ARG A 544 27.87 27.48 14.37
C ARG A 544 26.58 27.39 15.18
N GLN A 545 25.46 27.80 14.61
CA GLN A 545 24.19 27.95 15.29
C GLN A 545 23.26 26.75 15.05
N GLY A 546 23.71 25.70 14.37
CA GLY A 546 22.85 24.52 14.18
C GLY A 546 23.20 23.69 12.96
N THR A 547 22.64 22.50 12.93
CA THR A 547 22.93 21.50 11.91
C THR A 547 22.39 21.90 10.54
N MET A 548 21.21 22.54 10.46
CA MET A 548 20.68 23.01 9.18
C MET A 548 21.61 24.01 8.49
N TRP A 549 22.17 24.95 9.25
CA TRP A 549 23.09 25.96 8.72
C TRP A 549 24.45 25.37 8.38
N LEU A 550 24.95 24.45 9.20
CA LEU A 550 26.19 23.74 8.96
C LEU A 550 26.12 22.93 7.66
N VAL A 551 25.08 22.11 7.50
CA VAL A 551 24.89 21.29 6.31
C VAL A 551 24.71 22.16 5.07
N LEU A 552 23.95 23.25 5.14
CA LEU A 552 23.83 24.20 4.02
C LEU A 552 25.20 24.76 3.59
N GLY A 553 26.04 25.16 4.53
CA GLY A 553 27.37 25.69 4.24
C GLY A 553 28.33 24.64 3.67
N LEU A 554 28.26 23.40 4.18
CA LEU A 554 29.06 22.28 3.70
C LEU A 554 28.62 21.83 2.30
N TRP A 555 27.33 21.66 2.06
CA TRP A 555 26.80 21.28 0.75
C TRP A 555 27.32 22.21 -0.37
N LYS A 556 27.31 23.53 -0.13
CA LYS A 556 27.88 24.52 -1.05
C LYS A 556 29.38 24.35 -1.27
N HIS A 557 30.13 24.04 -0.21
CA HIS A 557 31.58 23.78 -0.30
C HIS A 557 31.87 22.61 -1.22
N PHE A 558 31.14 21.50 -1.07
CA PHE A 558 31.36 20.29 -1.84
C PHE A 558 30.96 20.45 -3.32
N ILE A 559 29.84 21.10 -3.64
CA ILE A 559 29.50 21.41 -5.04
C ILE A 559 30.59 22.31 -5.66
N HIS A 560 31.09 23.31 -4.92
CA HIS A 560 32.17 24.15 -5.41
C HIS A 560 33.46 23.33 -5.67
N ALA A 561 33.82 22.44 -4.75
CA ALA A 561 34.99 21.58 -4.87
C ALA A 561 34.90 20.58 -6.05
N GLU A 562 33.70 20.09 -6.37
CA GLU A 562 33.48 19.27 -7.58
C GLU A 562 33.79 20.05 -8.87
N SER A 563 33.37 21.32 -8.92
CA SER A 563 33.59 22.17 -10.10
C SER A 563 35.01 22.74 -10.23
N SER A 564 35.69 23.00 -9.11
CA SER A 564 36.95 23.77 -9.05
C SER A 564 38.15 22.97 -8.53
N GLY A 565 37.94 21.70 -8.15
CA GLY A 565 38.93 20.82 -7.54
C GLY A 565 38.93 20.86 -6.00
N GLN A 566 39.33 19.76 -5.37
CA GLN A 566 39.38 19.63 -3.92
C GLN A 566 40.38 20.60 -3.27
N ASN A 567 39.95 21.25 -2.18
CA ASN A 567 40.84 22.11 -1.41
C ASN A 567 41.72 21.26 -0.48
N ARG A 568 43.04 21.29 -0.71
CA ARG A 568 44.03 20.54 0.09
C ARG A 568 43.99 20.88 1.59
N GLU A 569 43.48 22.05 1.96
CA GLU A 569 43.32 22.48 3.36
C GLU A 569 42.32 21.62 4.15
N PHE A 570 41.31 21.04 3.47
CA PHE A 570 40.21 20.31 4.11
C PHE A 570 40.24 18.81 3.84
N ARG A 571 41.42 18.23 3.56
CA ARG A 571 41.54 16.80 3.20
C ARG A 571 40.81 15.84 4.16
N ALA A 572 40.97 16.06 5.47
CA ALA A 572 40.32 15.25 6.50
C ALA A 572 38.78 15.36 6.50
N LEU A 573 38.22 16.45 5.96
CA LEU A 573 36.78 16.62 5.80
C LEU A 573 36.23 15.70 4.69
N TYR A 574 36.97 15.55 3.59
CA TYR A 574 36.60 14.66 2.48
C TYR A 574 36.64 13.17 2.87
N ASP A 575 37.35 12.82 3.94
CA ASP A 575 37.39 11.46 4.50
C ASP A 575 36.19 11.18 5.44
N VAL A 576 35.43 12.21 5.84
CA VAL A 576 34.36 12.12 6.85
C VAL A 576 33.00 12.54 6.29
N VAL A 577 32.98 13.39 5.26
CA VAL A 577 31.76 13.91 4.65
C VAL A 577 31.70 13.49 3.20
N GLU A 578 30.62 12.82 2.85
CA GLU A 578 30.29 12.40 1.50
C GLU A 578 29.04 13.13 1.03
N VAL A 579 29.04 13.54 -0.23
CA VAL A 579 27.87 14.15 -0.88
C VAL A 579 27.29 13.13 -1.85
N ASP A 580 26.00 12.91 -1.74
CA ASP A 580 25.28 12.07 -2.68
C ASP A 580 25.21 12.79 -4.03
N GLN A 581 25.94 12.25 -5.00
CA GLN A 581 26.06 12.78 -6.35
C GLN A 581 24.73 12.74 -7.13
N SER A 582 23.78 11.90 -6.71
CA SER A 582 22.45 11.82 -7.33
C SER A 582 21.47 12.82 -6.71
N ARG A 583 21.54 13.08 -5.40
CA ARG A 583 20.60 13.96 -4.68
C ARG A 583 21.01 15.42 -4.63
N SER A 584 22.31 15.72 -4.67
CA SER A 584 22.80 17.11 -4.69
C SER A 584 22.31 17.91 -5.91
N PRO A 585 22.34 17.37 -7.15
CA PRO A 585 21.75 18.04 -8.31
C PRO A 585 20.23 18.29 -8.18
N ILE A 586 19.50 17.39 -7.53
CA ILE A 586 18.05 17.56 -7.29
C ILE A 586 17.79 18.78 -6.40
N ALA A 587 18.58 18.95 -5.33
CA ALA A 587 18.48 20.12 -4.47
C ALA A 587 18.79 21.42 -5.23
N GLN A 588 19.79 21.40 -6.13
CA GLN A 588 20.12 22.55 -6.97
C GLN A 588 19.00 22.89 -7.98
N ASP A 589 18.46 21.89 -8.68
CA ASP A 589 17.33 22.08 -9.60
C ASP A 589 16.09 22.63 -8.89
N LEU A 590 15.85 22.19 -7.65
CA LEU A 590 14.76 22.69 -6.83
C LEU A 590 14.97 24.17 -6.44
N VAL A 591 16.21 24.60 -6.14
CA VAL A 591 16.53 26.02 -5.93
C VAL A 591 16.19 26.84 -7.18
N ASP A 592 16.64 26.39 -8.34
CA ASP A 592 16.43 27.09 -9.62
C ASP A 592 14.95 27.17 -9.98
N THR A 593 14.21 26.08 -9.75
CA THR A 593 12.75 25.99 -9.93
C THR A 593 12.01 26.95 -9.00
N MET A 594 12.32 26.98 -7.71
CA MET A 594 11.72 27.93 -6.76
C MET A 594 11.99 29.39 -7.18
N CYS A 595 13.24 29.71 -7.54
CA CYS A 595 13.60 31.04 -8.04
C CYS A 595 12.84 31.42 -9.31
N LEU A 596 12.66 30.49 -10.25
CA LEU A 596 11.88 30.72 -11.47
C LEU A 596 10.41 31.01 -11.16
N TYR A 597 9.80 30.22 -10.28
CA TYR A 597 8.38 30.35 -9.91
C TYR A 597 8.10 31.66 -9.20
N LEU A 598 8.98 32.07 -8.27
CA LEU A 598 8.88 33.36 -7.58
C LEU A 598 9.03 34.54 -8.55
N ARG A 599 9.98 34.49 -9.49
CA ARG A 599 10.13 35.53 -10.54
C ARG A 599 8.89 35.67 -11.40
N ARG A 600 8.29 34.56 -11.82
CA ARG A 600 7.07 34.55 -12.66
C ARG A 600 5.90 35.25 -11.99
N VAL A 601 5.83 35.25 -10.66
CA VAL A 601 4.78 35.94 -9.88
C VAL A 601 5.21 37.31 -9.35
N GLY A 602 6.31 37.87 -9.87
CA GLY A 602 6.78 39.22 -9.55
C GLY A 602 7.48 39.36 -8.20
N ILE A 603 7.98 38.26 -7.63
CA ILE A 603 8.74 38.29 -6.37
C ILE A 603 10.24 38.38 -6.70
N ALA A 604 10.91 39.38 -6.11
CA ALA A 604 12.32 39.61 -6.32
C ALA A 604 13.18 38.50 -5.69
N VAL A 605 14.05 37.92 -6.51
CA VAL A 605 15.13 36.97 -6.16
C VAL A 605 16.38 37.33 -6.97
N PRO A 606 17.60 36.99 -6.51
CA PRO A 606 18.81 37.24 -7.29
C PRO A 606 18.78 36.55 -8.65
N SER A 607 19.17 37.25 -9.71
CA SER A 607 19.25 36.69 -11.07
C SER A 607 20.62 36.09 -11.35
N GLY A 608 20.67 34.87 -11.90
CA GLY A 608 21.90 34.27 -12.43
C GLY A 608 22.95 33.88 -11.38
N MET A 609 22.58 33.76 -10.10
CA MET A 609 23.49 33.29 -9.06
C MET A 609 23.63 31.78 -9.10
N ASN A 610 24.87 31.31 -9.29
CA ASN A 610 25.24 29.93 -9.01
C ASN A 610 25.46 29.79 -7.50
N VAL A 611 24.73 28.85 -6.87
CA VAL A 611 24.81 28.55 -5.43
C VAL A 611 26.24 28.25 -4.98
N ALA A 612 27.04 27.59 -5.84
CA ALA A 612 28.43 27.24 -5.58
C ALA A 612 29.42 28.41 -5.77
N ALA A 613 28.99 29.51 -6.37
CA ALA A 613 29.82 30.70 -6.63
C ALA A 613 29.46 31.89 -5.73
N GLU A 614 28.64 31.68 -4.69
CA GLU A 614 28.24 32.73 -3.77
C GLU A 614 29.42 33.26 -2.95
N VAL A 615 29.73 34.54 -3.14
CA VAL A 615 30.73 35.25 -2.35
C VAL A 615 30.03 36.30 -1.49
N GLY A 616 30.25 36.21 -0.18
CA GLY A 616 29.70 37.17 0.78
C GLY A 616 29.20 36.49 2.05
N ASP A 617 28.51 37.26 2.86
CA ASP A 617 27.98 36.85 4.15
C ASP A 617 26.78 37.74 4.49
N ILE A 618 25.82 37.20 5.24
CA ILE A 618 24.76 38.01 5.81
C ILE A 618 25.28 38.88 6.97
N ASN A 619 24.68 40.04 7.15
CA ASN A 619 24.90 40.86 8.35
C ASN A 619 24.02 40.40 9.53
N GLU A 620 24.22 40.98 10.72
CA GLU A 620 23.49 40.61 11.93
C GLU A 620 21.98 40.86 11.84
N THR A 621 21.57 41.95 11.17
CA THR A 621 20.15 42.26 10.94
C THR A 621 19.48 41.18 10.09
N GLN A 622 20.16 40.76 9.02
CA GLN A 622 19.74 39.69 8.13
C GLN A 622 19.68 38.34 8.84
N ALA A 623 20.68 38.04 9.68
CA ALA A 623 20.71 36.83 10.52
C ALA A 623 19.52 36.80 11.49
N ARG A 624 19.28 37.91 12.21
CA ARG A 624 18.14 38.07 13.12
C ARG A 624 16.82 37.89 12.37
N GLN A 625 16.71 38.47 11.18
CA GLN A 625 15.52 38.35 10.33
C GLN A 625 15.29 36.90 9.89
N LEU A 626 16.33 36.17 9.44
CA LEU A 626 16.25 34.75 9.11
C LEU A 626 15.76 33.91 10.29
N GLN A 627 16.35 34.10 11.47
CA GLN A 627 15.97 33.39 12.69
C GLN A 627 14.53 33.71 13.10
N ALA A 628 14.07 34.96 13.00
CA ALA A 628 12.69 35.33 13.27
C ALA A 628 11.69 34.68 12.29
N HIS A 629 12.03 34.62 11.01
CA HIS A 629 11.23 33.92 9.99
C HIS A 629 11.19 32.41 10.23
N LEU A 630 12.32 31.83 10.63
CA LEU A 630 12.42 30.41 10.96
C LEU A 630 11.56 30.08 12.19
N LEU A 631 11.65 30.90 13.25
CA LEU A 631 10.80 30.78 14.45
C LEU A 631 9.31 30.81 14.09
N ARG A 632 8.86 31.79 13.30
CA ARG A 632 7.44 31.90 12.90
C ARG A 632 6.97 30.64 12.17
N SER A 633 7.83 30.10 11.31
CA SER A 633 7.50 28.96 10.44
C SER A 633 7.50 27.62 11.19
N TYR A 634 8.40 27.46 12.17
CA TYR A 634 8.58 26.25 12.96
C TYR A 634 8.12 26.37 14.41
N LEU A 635 7.23 27.33 14.69
CA LEU A 635 6.81 27.70 16.04
C LEU A 635 6.36 26.52 16.92
N TYR A 636 5.67 25.54 16.31
CA TYR A 636 5.17 24.36 17.02
C TYR A 636 6.22 23.26 17.22
N GLN A 637 7.38 23.36 16.59
CA GLN A 637 8.57 22.53 16.82
C GLN A 637 9.70 23.33 17.50
N LEU A 638 9.35 24.44 18.15
CA LEU A 638 10.26 25.14 19.04
C LEU A 638 10.60 24.23 20.22
N ILE A 639 11.87 23.89 20.36
CA ILE A 639 12.44 23.11 21.44
C ILE A 639 13.09 24.08 22.43
N GLY A 640 12.74 23.94 23.71
CA GLY A 640 13.41 24.60 24.82
C GLY A 640 14.31 23.62 25.57
N GLY A 641 15.55 24.03 25.82
CA GLY A 641 16.50 23.38 26.69
C GLY A 641 16.69 24.13 27.99
N LYS A 642 16.67 23.43 29.12
CA LYS A 642 16.96 24.00 30.45
C LYS A 642 17.86 23.06 31.25
N LEU A 643 18.81 23.62 32.00
CA LEU A 643 19.61 22.89 32.96
C LEU A 643 18.78 22.62 34.21
N LEU A 644 18.62 21.35 34.60
CA LEU A 644 17.97 20.99 35.85
C LEU A 644 18.96 21.11 37.01
N GLU A 645 18.48 21.48 38.20
CA GLU A 645 19.32 21.61 39.39
C GLU A 645 20.11 20.32 39.65
N GLY A 646 21.43 20.46 39.80
CA GLY A 646 22.35 19.34 40.02
C GLY A 646 22.68 18.51 38.76
N GLN A 647 22.18 18.86 37.58
CA GLN A 647 22.51 18.19 36.32
C GLN A 647 23.53 18.98 35.50
N THR A 648 24.37 18.26 34.76
CA THR A 648 25.33 18.83 33.80
C THR A 648 24.81 18.85 32.36
N LYS A 649 23.70 18.13 32.09
CA LYS A 649 23.08 18.03 30.77
C LYS A 649 21.76 18.78 30.72
N LEU A 650 21.49 19.39 29.58
CA LEU A 650 20.24 20.08 29.31
C LEU A 650 19.11 19.07 29.09
N SER A 651 17.95 19.34 29.69
CA SER A 651 16.69 18.64 29.40
C SER A 651 15.96 19.37 28.29
N HIS A 652 15.56 18.65 27.24
CA HIS A 652 14.94 19.22 26.05
C HIS A 652 13.49 18.79 25.89
N LYS A 653 12.63 19.74 25.53
CA LYS A 653 11.24 19.46 25.19
C LYS A 653 10.70 20.41 24.13
N ILE A 654 9.73 19.93 23.37
CA ILE A 654 8.92 20.76 22.48
C ILE A 654 7.99 21.62 23.34
N ILE A 655 8.05 22.95 23.19
CA ILE A 655 7.31 23.89 24.05
C ILE A 655 5.79 23.73 23.91
N ALA A 656 5.31 23.48 22.69
CA ALA A 656 3.87 23.39 22.41
C ALA A 656 3.21 22.15 23.06
N THR A 657 3.91 21.02 23.09
CA THR A 657 3.34 19.72 23.46
C THR A 657 3.95 19.09 24.71
N ASP A 658 5.01 19.70 25.27
CA ASP A 658 5.84 19.13 26.35
C ASP A 658 6.50 17.78 26.00
N THR A 659 6.52 17.39 24.72
CA THR A 659 7.18 16.17 24.25
C THR A 659 8.66 16.24 24.53
N ARG A 660 9.17 15.29 25.32
CA ARG A 660 10.60 15.19 25.65
C ARG A 660 11.40 14.74 24.43
N ILE A 661 12.53 15.38 24.21
CA ILE A 661 13.49 15.03 23.17
C ILE A 661 14.64 14.27 23.81
N GLY A 662 14.90 13.06 23.33
CA GLY A 662 15.95 12.19 23.86
C GLY A 662 17.35 12.65 23.44
N GLU A 663 17.50 13.03 22.18
CA GLU A 663 18.77 13.45 21.61
C GLU A 663 18.57 14.59 20.62
N LEU A 664 19.52 15.54 20.64
CA LEU A 664 19.62 16.62 19.68
C LEU A 664 20.91 16.43 18.87
N GLY A 665 20.79 16.43 17.55
CA GLY A 665 21.94 16.43 16.64
C GLY A 665 22.56 17.82 16.61
N VAL A 666 23.35 18.17 17.63
CA VAL A 666 23.99 19.47 17.78
C VAL A 666 25.43 19.30 18.28
N PRO A 667 26.42 19.90 17.60
CA PRO A 667 27.82 19.68 17.92
C PRO A 667 28.32 20.34 19.23
N ASP A 668 27.67 21.40 19.75
CA ASP A 668 28.16 22.12 20.96
C ASP A 668 27.05 22.88 21.72
N LEU A 669 26.03 22.16 22.17
CA LEU A 669 24.82 22.78 22.74
C LEU A 669 25.06 23.47 24.08
N GLU A 670 25.88 22.87 24.95
CA GLU A 670 26.17 23.38 26.29
C GLU A 670 26.99 24.69 26.24
N GLU A 671 27.94 24.82 25.31
CA GLU A 671 28.65 26.09 25.09
C GLU A 671 27.73 27.17 24.53
N MET A 672 26.84 26.81 23.59
CA MET A 672 25.85 27.76 23.07
C MET A 672 24.94 28.27 24.20
N HIS A 673 24.50 27.39 25.10
CA HIS A 673 23.69 27.80 26.26
C HIS A 673 24.46 28.72 27.21
N ARG A 674 25.74 28.44 27.48
CA ARG A 674 26.59 29.32 28.30
C ARG A 674 26.78 30.71 27.67
N LYS A 675 26.95 30.78 26.35
CA LYS A 675 27.08 32.06 25.61
C LYS A 675 25.78 32.85 25.58
N GLU A 676 24.64 32.17 25.48
CA GLU A 676 23.31 32.81 25.52
C GLU A 676 23.07 33.54 26.85
N GLY A 677 23.58 32.99 27.96
CA GLY A 677 23.41 33.56 29.29
C GLY A 677 21.95 33.61 29.78
N SER A 678 21.01 33.01 29.05
CA SER A 678 19.59 32.94 29.39
C SER A 678 19.25 31.66 30.15
N GLU A 679 18.15 31.67 30.92
CA GLU A 679 17.67 30.50 31.66
C GLU A 679 17.34 29.31 30.75
N MET A 680 16.89 29.59 29.52
CA MET A 680 16.57 28.59 28.51
C MET A 680 17.32 28.89 27.22
N ILE A 681 17.75 27.83 26.54
CA ILE A 681 18.19 27.89 25.14
C ILE A 681 17.07 27.40 24.22
N PHE A 682 16.87 28.07 23.10
CA PHE A 682 15.83 27.73 22.14
C PHE A 682 16.40 27.33 20.80
N GLY A 683 15.69 26.45 20.11
CA GLY A 683 15.93 26.16 18.71
C GLY A 683 14.78 25.40 18.08
N VAL A 684 14.82 25.26 16.76
CA VAL A 684 13.82 24.54 15.97
C VAL A 684 14.44 23.34 15.29
N CYS A 685 13.60 22.38 14.91
CA CYS A 685 13.96 21.23 14.10
C CYS A 685 12.91 21.07 13.00
N HIS A 686 13.30 20.50 11.86
CA HIS A 686 12.34 20.16 10.81
C HIS A 686 11.94 18.70 10.95
N SER A 687 12.93 17.81 11.05
CA SER A 687 12.77 16.37 11.15
C SER A 687 12.79 15.89 12.60
N LEU A 688 11.71 15.22 13.00
CA LEU A 688 11.64 14.44 14.22
C LEU A 688 11.59 12.97 13.84
N SER A 689 12.35 12.12 14.50
CA SER A 689 12.31 10.67 14.24
C SER A 689 12.12 9.87 15.52
N LYS A 690 11.60 8.65 15.38
CA LYS A 690 11.44 7.70 16.49
C LYS A 690 11.85 6.31 16.04
N ARG A 691 12.94 5.80 16.61
CA ARG A 691 13.46 4.45 16.32
C ARG A 691 12.58 3.38 16.97
N VAL A 692 12.61 2.16 16.40
CA VAL A 692 11.87 1.00 16.93
C VAL A 692 12.30 0.72 18.39
N GLY A 693 11.32 0.49 19.26
CA GLY A 693 11.57 0.17 20.67
C GLY A 693 11.92 1.35 21.57
N GLN A 694 12.12 2.56 21.03
CA GLN A 694 12.43 3.75 21.82
C GLN A 694 11.16 4.56 22.15
N SER A 695 11.10 5.11 23.36
CA SER A 695 9.96 5.91 23.83
C SER A 695 10.08 7.40 23.52
N LEU A 696 11.31 7.90 23.39
CA LEU A 696 11.62 9.30 23.14
C LEU A 696 11.75 9.62 21.64
N VAL A 697 11.54 10.88 21.30
CA VAL A 697 11.70 11.43 19.95
C VAL A 697 13.10 12.04 19.82
N PHE A 698 13.68 11.95 18.63
CA PHE A 698 15.00 12.46 18.27
C PHE A 698 14.86 13.64 17.32
N ALA A 699 15.71 14.66 17.45
CA ALA A 699 15.75 15.79 16.53
C ALA A 699 17.19 15.99 16.02
N ALA A 700 17.49 15.47 14.84
CA ALA A 700 18.84 15.44 14.28
C ALA A 700 19.32 16.80 13.72
N ASP A 701 18.40 17.72 13.47
CA ASP A 701 18.63 18.94 12.67
C ASP A 701 18.36 20.22 13.45
N TRP A 702 18.54 20.16 14.77
CA TRP A 702 18.26 21.28 15.64
C TRP A 702 19.10 22.51 15.27
N THR A 703 18.44 23.66 15.30
CA THR A 703 19.02 24.96 14.93
C THR A 703 18.56 26.05 15.88
N TYR A 704 19.53 26.78 16.43
CA TYR A 704 19.37 27.78 17.47
C TYR A 704 18.50 28.96 17.05
N ILE A 705 17.67 29.42 17.99
CA ILE A 705 16.88 30.64 17.93
C ILE A 705 17.20 31.48 19.18
N PRO A 706 17.63 32.74 19.02
CA PRO A 706 17.86 33.65 20.13
C PRO A 706 16.65 33.83 21.05
N ALA A 707 16.89 33.85 22.37
CA ALA A 707 15.84 33.99 23.36
C ALA A 707 15.09 35.33 23.27
N ASP A 708 15.78 36.39 22.84
CA ASP A 708 15.17 37.72 22.64
C ASP A 708 14.18 37.73 21.47
N ILE A 709 14.46 37.03 20.36
CA ILE A 709 13.52 36.84 19.24
C ILE A 709 12.27 36.08 19.73
N VAL A 710 12.45 35.04 20.56
CA VAL A 710 11.32 34.31 21.17
C VAL A 710 10.50 35.23 22.08
N ALA A 711 11.17 36.05 22.90
CA ALA A 711 10.53 37.00 23.79
C ALA A 711 9.75 38.09 23.02
N GLU A 712 10.32 38.65 21.95
CA GLU A 712 9.65 39.61 21.07
C GLU A 712 8.39 39.01 20.45
N TRP A 713 8.48 37.79 19.91
CA TRP A 713 7.32 37.10 19.36
C TRP A 713 6.25 36.87 20.42
N LYS A 714 6.62 36.39 21.62
CA LYS A 714 5.70 36.16 22.74
C LYS A 714 5.03 37.47 23.17
N ASN A 715 5.78 38.55 23.31
CA ASN A 715 5.24 39.84 23.76
C ASN A 715 4.26 40.43 22.74
N LYS A 716 4.54 40.25 21.44
CA LYS A 716 3.65 40.72 20.37
C LYS A 716 2.37 39.89 20.23
N ASN A 717 2.47 38.55 20.34
CA ASN A 717 1.38 37.64 19.98
C ASN A 717 0.67 36.99 21.18
N ALA A 718 1.23 37.11 22.38
CA ALA A 718 0.76 36.48 23.61
C ALA A 718 1.13 37.29 24.87
N PRO A 719 0.89 38.61 24.92
CA PRO A 719 1.40 39.48 25.99
C PRO A 719 1.02 39.00 27.40
N ASN A 720 -0.21 38.49 27.56
CA ASN A 720 -0.82 38.15 28.85
C ASN A 720 -0.85 36.64 29.16
N THR A 721 -0.15 35.81 28.38
CA THR A 721 -0.16 34.34 28.53
C THR A 721 1.25 33.79 28.43
N SER A 722 1.49 32.59 28.96
CA SER A 722 2.77 31.93 28.71
C SER A 722 2.89 31.54 27.24
N LEU A 723 4.13 31.42 26.73
CA LEU A 723 4.37 30.95 25.37
C LEU A 723 3.68 29.60 25.13
N ARG A 724 3.79 28.70 26.12
CA ARG A 724 3.13 27.38 26.09
C ARG A 724 1.62 27.51 25.97
N ASP A 725 0.97 28.33 26.80
CA ASP A 725 -0.49 28.45 26.80
C ASP A 725 -1.01 29.01 25.48
N ARG A 726 -0.24 29.89 24.82
CA ARG A 726 -0.60 30.37 23.49
C ARG A 726 -0.51 29.27 22.43
N LEU A 727 0.53 28.44 22.50
CA LEU A 727 0.79 27.38 21.52
C LEU A 727 -0.12 26.17 21.72
N ARG A 728 -0.52 25.88 22.96
CA ARG A 728 -1.45 24.79 23.25
C ARG A 728 -2.80 25.02 22.58
N SER A 729 -3.30 24.02 21.85
CA SER A 729 -4.70 24.01 21.48
C SER A 729 -5.56 23.74 22.73
N GLY A 730 -6.72 24.41 22.83
CA GLY A 730 -7.66 24.23 23.94
C GLY A 730 -8.20 22.80 24.10
N ILE A 731 -7.89 21.91 23.16
CA ILE A 731 -8.20 20.49 23.18
C ILE A 731 -7.43 19.77 24.30
N GLU A 732 -6.22 20.23 24.67
CA GLU A 732 -5.49 19.65 25.80
C GLU A 732 -6.16 19.94 27.16
N LEU A 733 -6.78 21.12 27.31
CA LEU A 733 -7.56 21.50 28.50
C LEU A 733 -8.86 20.70 28.60
N ALA A 734 -9.51 20.42 27.47
CA ALA A 734 -10.67 19.55 27.42
C ALA A 734 -10.30 18.08 27.72
N THR A 735 -9.06 17.64 27.49
CA THR A 735 -8.59 16.30 27.86
C THR A 735 -8.03 16.17 29.28
N SER A 736 -7.69 17.25 30.00
CA SER A 736 -7.40 17.12 31.44
C SER A 736 -8.71 16.93 32.24
N TYR A 737 -9.78 17.63 31.86
CA TYR A 737 -11.14 17.38 32.37
C TYR A 737 -11.79 16.14 31.73
N GLY A 738 -11.49 15.88 30.46
CA GLY A 738 -11.92 14.71 29.70
C GLY A 738 -11.14 13.43 30.00
N ARG A 739 -10.00 13.47 30.71
CA ARG A 739 -9.38 12.27 31.29
C ARG A 739 -10.17 11.75 32.49
N GLN A 740 -10.85 12.63 33.24
CA GLN A 740 -11.80 12.19 34.27
C GLN A 740 -13.15 11.76 33.65
N GLY A 741 -13.61 12.43 32.59
CA GLY A 741 -14.86 12.07 31.90
C GLY A 741 -14.73 10.91 30.90
N GLY A 742 -13.55 10.71 30.32
CA GLY A 742 -13.20 9.64 29.38
C GLY A 742 -12.85 8.36 30.10
N VAL A 743 -12.13 8.41 31.23
CA VAL A 743 -12.02 7.22 32.10
C VAL A 743 -13.39 6.82 32.63
N ARG A 744 -14.30 7.77 32.88
CA ARG A 744 -15.67 7.45 33.29
C ARG A 744 -16.52 6.90 32.15
N ARG A 745 -16.41 7.43 30.93
CA ARG A 745 -17.10 6.89 29.74
C ARG A 745 -16.54 5.56 29.29
N ASP A 746 -15.22 5.41 29.25
CA ASP A 746 -14.55 4.14 28.96
C ASP A 746 -14.86 3.10 30.05
N LEU A 747 -15.04 3.52 31.31
CA LEU A 747 -15.51 2.63 32.38
C LEU A 747 -17.01 2.33 32.24
N GLU A 748 -17.85 3.28 31.87
CA GLU A 748 -19.30 3.07 31.63
C GLU A 748 -19.53 2.20 30.38
N ASP A 749 -18.75 2.40 29.31
CA ASP A 749 -18.76 1.61 28.08
C ASP A 749 -18.13 0.24 28.30
N ALA A 750 -17.03 0.13 29.07
CA ALA A 750 -16.49 -1.18 29.47
C ALA A 750 -17.42 -1.92 30.42
N THR A 751 -18.15 -1.22 31.30
CA THR A 751 -19.17 -1.84 32.16
C THR A 751 -20.39 -2.26 31.35
N THR A 752 -20.79 -1.47 30.36
CA THR A 752 -21.90 -1.81 29.45
C THR A 752 -21.52 -3.00 28.56
N GLN A 753 -20.30 -3.00 28.01
CA GLN A 753 -19.75 -4.09 27.21
C GLN A 753 -19.49 -5.34 28.07
N ALA A 754 -19.08 -5.20 29.33
CA ALA A 754 -18.99 -6.30 30.30
C ALA A 754 -20.38 -6.88 30.61
N ASN A 755 -21.39 -6.04 30.80
CA ASN A 755 -22.77 -6.49 31.02
C ASN A 755 -23.38 -7.11 29.77
N GLU A 756 -23.05 -6.64 28.56
CA GLU A 756 -23.45 -7.23 27.28
C GLU A 756 -22.73 -8.55 27.01
N THR A 757 -21.45 -8.67 27.36
CA THR A 757 -20.73 -9.95 27.29
C THR A 757 -21.17 -10.91 28.38
N GLU A 758 -21.57 -10.45 29.55
CA GLU A 758 -22.16 -11.28 30.61
C GLU A 758 -23.56 -11.77 30.19
N ARG A 759 -24.40 -10.92 29.60
CA ARG A 759 -25.66 -11.35 28.96
C ARG A 759 -25.43 -12.33 27.82
N SER A 760 -24.48 -12.03 26.93
CA SER A 760 -24.14 -12.92 25.81
C SER A 760 -23.60 -14.26 26.33
N ARG A 761 -22.85 -14.24 27.43
CA ARG A 761 -22.36 -15.44 28.11
C ARG A 761 -23.50 -16.22 28.74
N ASP A 762 -24.46 -15.57 29.38
CA ASP A 762 -25.64 -16.22 29.96
C ASP A 762 -26.54 -16.82 28.87
N GLU A 763 -26.74 -16.12 27.75
CA GLU A 763 -27.45 -16.64 26.57
C GLU A 763 -26.72 -17.81 25.91
N LEU A 764 -25.39 -17.75 25.82
CA LEU A 764 -24.55 -18.87 25.38
C LEU A 764 -24.61 -20.03 26.36
N GLN A 765 -24.60 -19.77 27.67
CA GLN A 765 -24.67 -20.80 28.70
C GLN A 765 -26.04 -21.46 28.73
N GLU A 766 -27.12 -20.72 28.45
CA GLU A 766 -28.46 -21.26 28.24
C GLU A 766 -28.53 -22.08 26.95
N THR A 767 -27.92 -21.60 25.86
CA THR A 767 -27.85 -22.31 24.57
C THR A 767 -27.05 -23.61 24.71
N VAL A 768 -25.90 -23.57 25.40
CA VAL A 768 -25.10 -24.74 25.76
C VAL A 768 -25.88 -25.65 26.69
N GLY A 769 -26.67 -25.11 27.62
CA GLY A 769 -27.58 -25.88 28.48
C GLY A 769 -28.65 -26.63 27.67
N ARG A 770 -29.29 -25.95 26.70
CA ARG A 770 -30.26 -26.56 25.77
C ARG A 770 -29.62 -27.60 24.87
N GLN A 771 -28.43 -27.32 24.36
CA GLN A 771 -27.65 -28.28 23.56
C GLN A 771 -27.24 -29.48 24.40
N ARG A 772 -26.85 -29.28 25.66
CA ARG A 772 -26.49 -30.36 26.59
C ARG A 772 -27.69 -31.21 26.96
N GLN A 773 -28.86 -30.62 27.21
CA GLN A 773 -30.11 -31.38 27.38
C GLN A 773 -30.49 -32.16 26.12
N THR A 774 -30.27 -31.56 24.94
CA THR A 774 -30.49 -32.25 23.66
C THR A 774 -29.50 -33.40 23.50
N LEU A 775 -28.22 -33.20 23.86
CA LEU A 775 -27.19 -34.22 23.83
C LEU A 775 -27.49 -35.32 24.84
N ASP A 776 -27.92 -35.00 26.06
CA ASP A 776 -28.26 -35.97 27.11
C ASP A 776 -29.52 -36.76 26.71
N SER A 777 -30.49 -36.13 26.04
CA SER A 777 -31.63 -36.80 25.43
C SER A 777 -31.19 -37.74 24.29
N GLN A 778 -30.29 -37.29 23.42
CA GLN A 778 -29.70 -38.10 22.36
C GLN A 778 -28.85 -39.24 22.91
N VAL A 779 -28.06 -39.02 23.95
CA VAL A 779 -27.27 -40.03 24.65
C VAL A 779 -28.20 -41.02 25.36
N GLY A 780 -29.32 -40.57 25.92
CA GLY A 780 -30.37 -41.42 26.47
C GLY A 780 -31.00 -42.30 25.39
N GLU A 781 -31.31 -41.75 24.22
CA GLU A 781 -31.85 -42.50 23.09
C GLU A 781 -30.80 -43.44 22.49
N ILE A 782 -29.55 -43.01 22.37
CA ILE A 782 -28.42 -43.87 21.99
C ILE A 782 -28.29 -45.00 22.99
N ARG A 783 -28.33 -44.74 24.31
CA ARG A 783 -28.26 -45.79 25.32
C ARG A 783 -29.42 -46.78 25.19
N ARG A 784 -30.65 -46.28 24.95
CA ARG A 784 -31.83 -47.11 24.72
C ARG A 784 -31.69 -47.94 23.43
N LEU A 785 -31.16 -47.35 22.37
CA LEU A 785 -30.90 -48.02 21.10
C LEU A 785 -29.75 -49.02 21.23
N THR A 786 -28.72 -48.72 22.01
CA THR A 786 -27.60 -49.61 22.34
C THR A 786 -28.08 -50.76 23.20
N GLU A 787 -28.95 -50.55 24.20
CA GLU A 787 -29.56 -51.64 24.98
C GLU A 787 -30.46 -52.51 24.10
N LYS A 788 -31.23 -51.90 23.18
CA LYS A 788 -32.04 -52.62 22.21
C LYS A 788 -31.19 -53.35 21.16
N SER A 789 -30.03 -52.78 20.79
CA SER A 789 -29.02 -53.38 19.93
C SER A 789 -28.35 -54.53 20.63
N GLN A 790 -27.92 -54.38 21.89
CA GLN A 790 -27.33 -55.42 22.73
C GLN A 790 -28.32 -56.56 22.97
N GLN A 791 -29.61 -56.26 23.17
CA GLN A 791 -30.66 -57.28 23.22
C GLN A 791 -30.83 -58.00 21.88
N ARG A 792 -30.79 -57.27 20.76
CA ARG A 792 -30.80 -57.86 19.42
C ARG A 792 -29.54 -58.63 19.09
N GLU A 793 -28.39 -58.22 19.61
CA GLU A 793 -27.04 -58.78 19.42
C GLU A 793 -26.82 -59.97 20.34
N ASN A 794 -27.43 -60.03 21.52
CA ASN A 794 -27.56 -61.24 22.31
C ASN A 794 -28.50 -62.25 21.60
N HIS A 795 -29.55 -61.74 20.94
CA HIS A 795 -30.45 -62.55 20.12
C HIS A 795 -29.82 -62.97 18.77
N PHE A 796 -28.81 -62.23 18.27
CA PHE A 796 -28.06 -62.50 17.04
C PHE A 796 -26.79 -63.34 17.31
N SER A 797 -26.10 -63.15 18.43
CA SER A 797 -24.94 -63.95 18.86
C SER A 797 -25.36 -65.39 19.10
N HIS A 798 -26.51 -65.62 19.75
CA HIS A 798 -27.12 -66.95 19.83
C HIS A 798 -27.45 -67.57 18.46
N ARG A 799 -27.60 -66.76 17.40
CA ARG A 799 -27.94 -67.19 16.03
C ARG A 799 -26.73 -67.32 15.10
N SER A 800 -25.67 -66.54 15.37
CA SER A 800 -24.42 -66.44 14.62
C SER A 800 -23.41 -67.52 15.06
N GLU A 801 -23.31 -67.80 16.36
CA GLU A 801 -22.57 -68.96 16.87
C GLU A 801 -23.09 -70.26 16.22
N ALA A 802 -24.40 -70.35 15.99
CA ALA A 802 -25.01 -71.49 15.31
C ALA A 802 -24.63 -71.60 13.81
N GLN A 803 -24.24 -70.51 13.14
CA GLN A 803 -23.87 -70.50 11.71
C GLN A 803 -22.37 -70.73 11.47
N VAL A 804 -21.51 -70.26 12.37
CA VAL A 804 -20.04 -70.40 12.27
C VAL A 804 -19.58 -71.84 12.56
N GLN A 805 -20.18 -72.49 13.55
CA GLN A 805 -19.87 -73.89 13.90
C GLN A 805 -20.26 -74.88 12.80
N GLN A 806 -21.25 -74.45 12.04
CA GLN A 806 -21.87 -75.10 10.91
C GLN A 806 -20.96 -75.09 9.66
N ALA A 807 -20.24 -73.99 9.42
CA ALA A 807 -19.21 -73.87 8.38
C ALA A 807 -17.90 -74.62 8.72
N ALA A 808 -17.49 -74.64 10.00
CA ALA A 808 -16.28 -75.35 10.42
C ALA A 808 -16.39 -76.89 10.30
N ALA A 809 -17.61 -77.44 10.43
CA ALA A 809 -17.87 -78.87 10.22
C ALA A 809 -17.81 -79.27 8.73
N LEU A 810 -18.26 -78.38 7.84
CA LEU A 810 -18.21 -78.56 6.37
C LEU A 810 -16.76 -78.65 5.86
N LEU A 811 -15.88 -77.77 6.34
CA LEU A 811 -14.48 -77.72 5.95
C LEU A 811 -13.68 -78.95 6.43
N ARG A 812 -14.08 -79.59 7.54
CA ARG A 812 -13.46 -80.84 8.01
C ARG A 812 -13.90 -82.07 7.21
N HIS A 813 -15.09 -82.06 6.59
CA HIS A 813 -15.57 -83.15 5.72
C HIS A 813 -15.04 -83.06 4.28
N LEU A 814 -14.63 -81.87 3.83
CA LEU A 814 -13.96 -81.67 2.53
C LEU A 814 -12.47 -82.04 2.56
N SER A 815 -11.90 -82.33 3.74
CA SER A 815 -10.54 -82.84 3.92
C SER A 815 -10.52 -84.37 3.93
N ILE A 816 -10.81 -84.99 2.79
CA ILE A 816 -10.32 -86.33 2.49
C ILE A 816 -9.20 -86.17 1.46
N GLY A 817 -7.96 -86.26 1.97
CA GLY A 817 -6.89 -86.88 1.19
C GLY A 817 -6.00 -86.00 0.34
N THR A 818 -5.69 -84.75 0.73
CA THR A 818 -4.43 -84.08 0.34
C THR A 818 -4.15 -82.93 1.32
N GLU A 819 -3.08 -83.04 2.11
CA GLU A 819 -2.49 -81.89 2.81
C GLU A 819 -1.87 -80.97 1.75
N SER A 820 -2.62 -79.96 1.32
CA SER A 820 -2.10 -78.91 0.46
C SER A 820 -1.89 -77.65 1.29
N ASP A 821 -0.65 -77.17 1.32
CA ASP A 821 -0.26 -75.93 2.00
C ASP A 821 -1.04 -74.71 1.46
N VAL A 822 -1.64 -74.82 0.26
CA VAL A 822 -2.52 -73.81 -0.35
C VAL A 822 -3.81 -73.64 0.44
N TRP A 823 -4.47 -74.72 0.86
CA TRP A 823 -5.69 -74.64 1.68
C TRP A 823 -5.40 -74.13 3.10
N ARG A 824 -4.21 -74.40 3.63
CA ARG A 824 -3.75 -73.89 4.93
C ARG A 824 -3.41 -72.39 4.85
N SER A 825 -2.92 -71.92 3.71
CA SER A 825 -2.65 -70.49 3.45
C SER A 825 -3.94 -69.71 3.18
N LEU A 826 -4.85 -70.27 2.38
CA LEU A 826 -6.17 -69.68 2.13
C LEU A 826 -6.97 -69.57 3.43
N ALA A 827 -7.04 -70.65 4.23
CA ALA A 827 -7.69 -70.62 5.55
C ALA A 827 -7.02 -69.64 6.52
N LYS A 828 -5.70 -69.44 6.48
CA LYS A 828 -5.02 -68.40 7.26
C LYS A 828 -5.36 -66.98 6.80
N GLN A 829 -5.53 -66.77 5.49
CA GLN A 829 -5.90 -65.46 4.92
C GLN A 829 -7.38 -65.14 5.13
N THR A 830 -8.29 -66.11 5.04
CA THR A 830 -9.73 -65.88 5.31
C THR A 830 -10.07 -65.86 6.81
N LEU A 831 -9.26 -66.46 7.68
CA LEU A 831 -9.45 -66.44 9.14
C LEU A 831 -8.65 -65.35 9.86
N GLN A 832 -7.80 -64.58 9.17
CA GLN A 832 -7.10 -63.43 9.74
C GLN A 832 -7.99 -62.19 9.94
N ASP A 833 -9.16 -62.13 9.28
CA ASP A 833 -10.14 -61.04 9.48
C ASP A 833 -11.24 -61.37 10.52
N LEU A 834 -11.22 -62.55 11.15
CA LEU A 834 -12.24 -62.96 12.12
C LEU A 834 -11.64 -63.75 13.29
N THR A 835 -10.81 -63.10 14.09
CA THR A 835 -10.64 -63.51 15.49
C THR A 835 -11.80 -62.97 16.30
N TRP A 836 -12.73 -63.81 16.75
CA TRP A 836 -13.22 -63.96 18.14
C TRP A 836 -14.37 -65.00 18.18
N LEU A 837 -14.14 -66.07 18.95
CA LEU A 837 -15.06 -67.05 19.59
C LEU A 837 -15.51 -68.35 18.85
N ALA A 838 -15.36 -69.46 19.58
CA ALA A 838 -15.70 -70.88 19.31
C ALA A 838 -17.15 -71.19 19.79
N THR A 839 -17.90 -72.28 19.48
CA THR A 839 -17.60 -73.73 19.59
C THR A 839 -18.79 -74.63 19.14
N GLN A 840 -18.64 -75.49 18.11
CA GLN A 840 -19.38 -76.74 17.74
C GLN A 840 -20.93 -76.94 17.82
N ALA A 841 -21.59 -77.17 16.64
CA ALA A 841 -22.54 -78.27 16.30
C ALA A 841 -23.42 -78.04 15.01
N ALA A 842 -23.42 -79.07 14.13
CA ALA A 842 -24.39 -79.56 13.09
C ALA A 842 -25.16 -78.64 12.09
N TRP A 843 -25.03 -78.92 10.76
CA TRP A 843 -25.45 -78.11 9.58
C TRP A 843 -26.77 -78.49 8.87
N THR A 844 -27.39 -77.48 8.24
CA THR A 844 -28.27 -77.57 7.04
C THR A 844 -27.99 -76.40 6.07
N SER A 845 -28.16 -76.63 4.76
CA SER A 845 -27.84 -75.81 3.57
C SER A 845 -28.17 -74.31 3.59
N TRP A 846 -27.29 -73.47 3.00
CA TRP A 846 -27.44 -72.01 2.89
C TRP A 846 -28.55 -71.63 1.90
N ARG A 847 -29.54 -70.85 2.36
CA ARG A 847 -30.44 -70.06 1.50
C ARG A 847 -30.17 -68.59 1.77
N ILE A 848 -29.80 -67.84 0.73
CA ILE A 848 -29.74 -66.39 0.80
C ILE A 848 -31.17 -65.88 0.82
N PHE A 849 -31.56 -65.21 1.91
CA PHE A 849 -32.87 -64.58 2.01
C PHE A 849 -32.78 -63.14 1.51
N LEU A 850 -33.63 -62.79 0.55
CA LEU A 850 -33.79 -61.47 -0.08
C LEU A 850 -33.96 -60.30 0.91
N SER A 851 -34.14 -60.56 2.20
CA SER A 851 -34.24 -59.57 3.27
C SER A 851 -32.92 -58.91 3.69
N TRP A 852 -31.77 -59.32 3.13
CA TRP A 852 -30.46 -58.83 3.56
C TRP A 852 -29.93 -57.61 2.79
N SER A 853 -30.69 -57.12 1.81
CA SER A 853 -30.44 -55.83 1.17
C SER A 853 -31.76 -55.14 0.83
N THR A 854 -31.86 -53.85 1.12
CA THR A 854 -32.99 -53.01 0.67
C THR A 854 -32.82 -52.52 -0.76
N ASN A 855 -31.76 -52.94 -1.46
CA ASN A 855 -31.47 -52.52 -2.83
C ASN A 855 -32.27 -53.38 -3.83
N LYS A 856 -33.28 -52.77 -4.47
CA LYS A 856 -34.15 -53.43 -5.48
C LYS A 856 -33.40 -53.91 -6.73
N ALA A 857 -32.12 -53.54 -6.91
CA ALA A 857 -31.29 -54.01 -8.01
C ALA A 857 -30.75 -55.45 -7.81
N LEU A 858 -30.81 -55.99 -6.59
CA LEU A 858 -30.47 -57.38 -6.26
C LEU A 858 -31.67 -58.35 -6.41
N ASP A 859 -32.78 -57.91 -6.99
CA ASP A 859 -33.76 -58.84 -7.56
C ASP A 859 -33.02 -59.58 -8.68
N ALA A 860 -32.66 -60.83 -8.39
CA ALA A 860 -31.92 -61.68 -9.30
C ALA A 860 -32.59 -61.64 -10.68
N GLN A 861 -31.93 -61.01 -11.66
CA GLN A 861 -32.22 -61.30 -13.04
C GLN A 861 -31.91 -62.78 -13.21
N VAL A 862 -32.93 -63.56 -13.56
CA VAL A 862 -32.76 -64.93 -14.04
C VAL A 862 -32.08 -64.79 -15.39
N ASP A 863 -30.75 -64.68 -15.36
CA ASP A 863 -29.95 -64.69 -16.56
C ASP A 863 -29.90 -66.14 -17.05
N ASP A 864 -30.40 -66.40 -18.27
CA ASP A 864 -30.39 -67.70 -18.94
C ASP A 864 -28.97 -68.10 -19.42
N LEU A 865 -27.92 -67.49 -18.84
CA LEU A 865 -26.53 -67.77 -19.18
C LEU A 865 -26.18 -69.21 -18.77
N SER A 866 -25.68 -69.97 -19.73
CA SER A 866 -25.18 -71.32 -19.45
C SER A 866 -24.03 -71.28 -18.44
N VAL A 867 -23.88 -72.32 -17.62
CA VAL A 867 -22.80 -72.46 -16.61
C VAL A 867 -21.40 -72.22 -17.20
N HIS A 868 -21.21 -72.52 -18.49
CA HIS A 868 -19.96 -72.29 -19.22
C HIS A 868 -19.70 -70.81 -19.52
N ALA A 869 -20.75 -70.02 -19.78
CA ALA A 869 -20.64 -68.58 -20.00
C ALA A 869 -20.32 -67.85 -18.67
N ALA A 870 -21.00 -68.22 -17.58
CA ALA A 870 -20.70 -67.70 -16.25
C ALA A 870 -19.25 -67.97 -15.82
N ALA A 871 -18.70 -69.16 -16.14
CA ALA A 871 -17.32 -69.51 -15.84
C ALA A 871 -16.30 -68.68 -16.66
N LEU A 872 -16.60 -68.40 -17.94
CA LEU A 872 -15.76 -67.56 -18.80
C LEU A 872 -15.82 -66.09 -18.41
N ASP A 873 -16.97 -65.59 -17.98
CA ASP A 873 -17.11 -64.21 -17.49
C ASP A 873 -16.36 -64.01 -16.17
N VAL A 874 -16.38 -64.99 -15.26
CA VAL A 874 -15.55 -64.97 -14.03
C VAL A 874 -14.06 -64.91 -14.40
N LEU A 875 -13.61 -65.72 -15.37
CA LEU A 875 -12.23 -65.68 -15.86
C LEU A 875 -11.87 -64.33 -16.49
N ALA A 876 -12.74 -63.76 -17.31
CA ALA A 876 -12.53 -62.46 -17.95
C ALA A 876 -12.48 -61.30 -16.93
N ILE A 877 -13.33 -61.33 -15.90
CA ILE A 877 -13.34 -60.35 -14.81
C ILE A 877 -12.03 -60.44 -14.00
N LEU A 878 -11.58 -61.66 -13.68
CA LEU A 878 -10.33 -61.89 -12.94
C LEU A 878 -9.09 -61.49 -13.76
N TRP A 879 -9.05 -61.75 -15.06
CA TRP A 879 -7.92 -61.37 -15.92
C TRP A 879 -7.88 -59.88 -16.29
N SER A 880 -9.02 -59.20 -16.34
CA SER A 880 -9.05 -57.75 -16.64
C SER A 880 -8.67 -56.85 -15.46
N GLY A 881 -8.50 -57.42 -14.25
CA GLY A 881 -8.17 -56.67 -13.03
C GLY A 881 -9.28 -55.70 -12.58
N SER A 882 -10.51 -55.93 -13.04
CA SER A 882 -11.67 -55.08 -12.72
C SER A 882 -12.09 -55.21 -11.25
N THR A 883 -12.44 -54.09 -10.60
CA THR A 883 -12.90 -54.03 -9.20
C THR A 883 -14.41 -54.25 -9.03
N ASP A 884 -15.11 -54.78 -10.03
CA ASP A 884 -16.55 -55.03 -9.94
C ASP A 884 -16.87 -56.32 -9.16
N ALA A 885 -16.74 -56.23 -7.83
CA ALA A 885 -16.99 -57.34 -6.91
C ALA A 885 -18.45 -57.82 -6.90
N GLU A 886 -19.39 -56.95 -7.29
CA GLU A 886 -20.83 -57.25 -7.32
C GLU A 886 -21.16 -58.20 -8.49
N ASN A 887 -20.61 -57.92 -9.67
CA ASN A 887 -20.77 -58.78 -10.84
C ASN A 887 -20.06 -60.14 -10.65
N LEU A 888 -18.87 -60.13 -10.04
CA LEU A 888 -18.13 -61.36 -9.73
C LEU A 888 -18.91 -62.28 -8.77
N LEU A 889 -19.49 -61.73 -7.70
CA LEU A 889 -20.26 -62.52 -6.72
C LEU A 889 -21.53 -63.11 -7.34
N ASN A 890 -22.20 -62.37 -8.21
CA ASN A 890 -23.41 -62.84 -8.88
C ASN A 890 -23.08 -64.01 -9.84
N GLN A 891 -21.99 -63.89 -10.62
CA GLN A 891 -21.55 -64.96 -11.52
C GLN A 891 -21.03 -66.20 -10.78
N LEU A 892 -20.35 -66.02 -9.64
CA LEU A 892 -19.95 -67.14 -8.77
C LEU A 892 -21.15 -67.88 -8.18
N GLN A 893 -22.23 -67.17 -7.85
CA GLN A 893 -23.46 -67.79 -7.37
C GLN A 893 -24.19 -68.55 -8.48
N VAL A 894 -24.22 -68.03 -9.71
CA VAL A 894 -24.73 -68.75 -10.90
C VAL A 894 -23.90 -70.00 -11.18
N LEU A 895 -22.57 -69.89 -11.11
CA LEU A 895 -21.64 -71.02 -11.24
C LEU A 895 -21.91 -72.09 -10.17
N GLN A 896 -22.07 -71.68 -8.90
CA GLN A 896 -22.33 -72.58 -7.78
C GLN A 896 -23.68 -73.32 -7.94
N ASN A 897 -24.72 -72.64 -8.40
CA ASN A 897 -26.02 -73.25 -8.65
C ASN A 897 -25.98 -74.22 -9.85
N GLY A 898 -25.16 -73.92 -10.87
CA GLY A 898 -24.93 -74.78 -12.02
C GLY A 898 -24.06 -76.01 -11.75
N LEU A 899 -23.12 -75.89 -10.81
CA LEU A 899 -22.16 -76.92 -10.40
C LEU A 899 -22.81 -78.12 -9.69
N ILE A 900 -24.05 -77.97 -9.21
CA ILE A 900 -24.82 -79.04 -8.55
C ILE A 900 -25.28 -80.11 -9.58
N GLY A 901 -25.07 -79.88 -10.89
CA GLY A 901 -25.46 -80.78 -11.98
C GLY A 901 -24.39 -81.04 -13.05
N SER A 902 -23.17 -81.45 -12.66
CA SER A 902 -22.15 -82.21 -13.45
C SER A 902 -21.95 -81.96 -14.96
N SER A 903 -20.77 -81.45 -15.33
CA SER A 903 -20.06 -81.76 -16.59
C SER A 903 -18.55 -81.73 -16.32
N TRP A 904 -17.78 -82.70 -16.83
CA TRP A 904 -16.31 -82.79 -16.67
C TRP A 904 -15.56 -81.53 -17.16
N VAL A 905 -16.19 -80.75 -18.04
CA VAL A 905 -15.66 -79.49 -18.57
C VAL A 905 -15.51 -78.42 -17.47
N VAL A 906 -16.36 -78.46 -16.43
CA VAL A 906 -16.28 -77.49 -15.32
C VAL A 906 -15.09 -77.78 -14.39
N LEU A 907 -14.65 -79.04 -14.30
CA LEU A 907 -13.43 -79.42 -13.59
C LEU A 907 -12.19 -78.87 -14.33
N SER A 908 -12.15 -78.96 -15.66
CA SER A 908 -11.06 -78.39 -16.47
C SER A 908 -11.02 -76.86 -16.43
N ILE A 909 -12.17 -76.20 -16.32
CA ILE A 909 -12.23 -74.73 -16.15
C ILE A 909 -11.81 -74.31 -14.73
N ALA A 910 -12.14 -75.11 -13.70
CA ALA A 910 -11.64 -74.90 -12.35
C ALA A 910 -10.11 -75.08 -12.25
N GLU A 911 -9.54 -76.04 -12.98
CA GLU A 911 -8.08 -76.21 -13.10
C GLU A 911 -7.41 -75.02 -13.83
N MET A 912 -8.02 -74.48 -14.90
CA MET A 912 -7.52 -73.26 -15.57
C MET A 912 -7.63 -72.01 -14.69
N LEU A 913 -8.69 -71.89 -13.88
CA LEU A 913 -8.84 -70.84 -12.87
C LEU A 913 -7.75 -70.93 -11.78
N LEU A 914 -7.37 -72.15 -11.40
CA LEU A 914 -6.29 -72.40 -10.44
C LEU A 914 -4.89 -72.05 -11.01
N GLU A 915 -4.65 -72.27 -12.31
CA GLU A 915 -3.39 -71.86 -12.96
C GLU A 915 -3.28 -70.34 -13.18
N SER A 916 -4.42 -69.64 -13.29
CA SER A 916 -4.49 -68.19 -13.55
C SER A 916 -4.27 -67.31 -12.31
N CYS A 917 -4.29 -67.90 -11.11
CA CYS A 917 -4.17 -67.20 -9.81
C CYS A 917 -2.82 -67.42 -9.10
N VAL A 918 -1.83 -68.01 -9.77
CA VAL A 918 -0.39 -67.97 -9.40
C VAL A 918 0.25 -66.78 -10.10
#